data_AF-A0A9X1V416-F1
#
_entry.id   AF-A0A9X1V416-F1
#
_cell.length_a   1.000
_cell.length_b   1.000
_cell.length_c   1.000
_cell.angle_alpha   90.00
_cell.angle_beta   90.00
_cell.angle_gamma   90.00
#
_symmetry.space_group_name_H-M   'P 1'
#
loop_
_entity.id
_entity.type
_entity.pdbx_description
1 polymer ?
#
loop_
_entity_poly.entity_id
_entity_poly.type
_entity_poly.pdbx_seq_one_letter_code
_entity_poly.pdbx_strand_id
1 'polypeptide(L)'
;MIRNYFLYSLLCVIFSSQGYSQKSNPASEDSLIVLLRKIHDQIDEYQYVQAVENSHSLLSQAKETDNSYFLSKAYNSLGYIYISLKDSARARKNYTFGLEYAQKAENDTLILYSYNNLGNIYSEIPETVDKGIDYYNKVIDLANKLNIPFELIQPKSNIAWTYLDNGQYEKAYPYLNEALAIMDTIGPAEDKFEQQTYDYFNSQIYMLHGRYYSHLKEFDTASYYFNRSIDFALKDTLVLAAEEVYAAYSDMLAEKGDYEAAYDAQEKYMEFNSRLFEKEKLKEMEIANARFNINEYRKNLEIAEREKKYQDDIIQKSKEKVVVMVFSSIGMIFILVFLYKVNRDRQNLIEKLKVSNVQYRDAKVEAERLSLLKTRFFSTVSHEIRTPLYGVIGLTSLLLEDKSLKKHKADLKSLKFSADYLLALINDVLQMNKMESNEVKLENVSFSLRDLMNSIVNSFEFTRVQNKNKIHLEIDPEIPEYLIGDSVRLSQVLMNLVGNATKFTERGNIFIKANQSRSSKDRSEVYFEISDDGPGIPESKRKVIFQEFSQLNNSNYNYQGTGLGLPIVKRLLKLFNSKIKLVSREGEGATFSFSITFKIDQLKTEAPTKIQEFQVYESSKTKRILIVDDNRINQVVTKRILEKKDFECEVAGDGNEAIGKVKNEDYDLILMDVNMPGISGLEASRLIREFDKDIPILALTAVEVEEIREEIQSAGMNGIIIKPYDVQQFYQIVYKNLFLKGHKEEV
;
A
#
# COMPACT_ATOMS: atom_id res chain seq x y z
N MET A 1 -24.58 -25.37 -10.06
CA MET A 1 -25.19 -24.96 -11.35
C MET A 1 -25.39 -23.44 -11.49
N ILE A 2 -24.79 -22.59 -10.63
CA ILE A 2 -24.99 -21.12 -10.60
C ILE A 2 -23.72 -20.35 -11.07
N ARG A 3 -22.64 -21.06 -11.42
CA ARG A 3 -21.32 -20.46 -11.72
C ARG A 3 -21.13 -20.00 -13.18
N ASN A 4 -22.07 -20.31 -14.08
CA ASN A 4 -21.93 -20.00 -15.52
C ASN A 4 -22.78 -18.82 -16.00
N TYR A 5 -23.74 -18.32 -15.22
CA TYR A 5 -24.61 -17.23 -15.66
C TYR A 5 -23.97 -15.83 -15.53
N PHE A 6 -22.96 -15.68 -14.67
CA PHE A 6 -22.30 -14.39 -14.45
C PHE A 6 -21.26 -14.02 -15.54
N LEU A 7 -20.72 -15.02 -16.26
CA LEU A 7 -19.81 -14.78 -17.38
C LEU A 7 -20.55 -14.46 -18.69
N TYR A 8 -21.78 -14.96 -18.85
CA TYR A 8 -22.60 -14.69 -20.04
C TYR A 8 -23.27 -13.31 -20.01
N SER A 9 -23.58 -12.74 -18.84
CA SER A 9 -24.19 -11.41 -18.76
C SER A 9 -23.22 -10.27 -19.07
N LEU A 10 -21.92 -10.45 -18.80
CA LEU A 10 -20.90 -9.41 -19.08
C LEU A 10 -20.52 -9.35 -20.58
N LEU A 11 -20.70 -10.45 -21.32
CA LEU A 11 -20.42 -10.54 -22.76
C LEU A 11 -21.57 -10.01 -23.63
N CYS A 12 -22.79 -9.95 -23.11
CA CYS A 12 -23.95 -9.44 -23.85
C CYS A 12 -24.05 -7.90 -23.90
N VAL A 13 -23.30 -7.16 -23.07
CA VAL A 13 -23.37 -5.68 -23.05
C VAL A 13 -22.37 -5.03 -24.02
N ILE A 14 -21.38 -5.77 -24.52
CA ILE A 14 -20.37 -5.25 -25.47
C ILE A 14 -20.81 -5.41 -26.94
N PHE A 15 -21.85 -6.22 -27.23
CA PHE A 15 -22.27 -6.51 -28.61
C PHE A 15 -23.54 -5.77 -29.10
N SER A 16 -24.15 -4.90 -28.29
CA SER A 16 -25.43 -4.24 -28.62
C SER A 16 -25.31 -2.78 -29.08
N SER A 17 -24.16 -2.34 -29.59
CA SER A 17 -24.02 -0.99 -30.17
C SER A 17 -23.20 -0.92 -31.47
N GLN A 18 -23.19 -2.00 -32.26
CA GLN A 18 -22.89 -1.89 -33.69
C GLN A 18 -24.19 -1.78 -34.48
N GLY A 19 -24.78 -0.58 -34.45
CA GLY A 19 -25.64 -0.17 -35.54
C GLY A 19 -24.76 -0.08 -36.78
N TYR A 20 -24.77 -1.14 -37.59
CA TYR A 20 -24.25 -1.09 -38.95
C TYR A 20 -25.04 0.00 -39.68
N SER A 21 -24.48 1.19 -39.78
CA SER A 21 -24.86 2.11 -40.84
C SER A 21 -24.55 1.39 -42.15
N GLN A 22 -25.60 1.04 -42.88
CA GLN A 22 -25.53 0.50 -44.21
C GLN A 22 -24.76 1.52 -45.05
N LYS A 23 -23.48 1.26 -45.32
CA LYS A 23 -22.75 1.99 -46.37
C LYS A 23 -23.57 1.82 -47.63
N SER A 24 -24.07 2.93 -48.19
CA SER A 24 -24.68 2.95 -49.50
C SER A 24 -23.76 2.21 -50.47
N ASN A 25 -24.33 1.28 -51.25
CA ASN A 25 -23.58 0.69 -52.35
C ASN A 25 -23.07 1.85 -53.22
N PRO A 26 -21.79 1.83 -53.65
CA PRO A 26 -21.27 2.84 -54.55
C PRO A 26 -22.18 2.91 -55.78
N ALA A 27 -22.61 4.12 -56.15
CA ALA A 27 -23.50 4.34 -57.28
C ALA A 27 -22.87 3.71 -58.54
N SER A 28 -23.62 2.85 -59.23
CA SER A 28 -23.17 2.31 -60.51
C SER A 28 -23.10 3.42 -61.55
N GLU A 29 -22.22 3.28 -62.53
CA GLU A 29 -22.06 4.24 -63.63
C GLU A 29 -23.40 4.51 -64.36
N ASP A 30 -24.21 3.48 -64.55
CA ASP A 30 -25.57 3.58 -65.11
C ASP A 30 -26.48 4.53 -64.31
N SER A 31 -26.37 4.52 -62.97
CA SER A 31 -27.15 5.42 -62.11
C SER A 31 -26.74 6.88 -62.30
N LEU A 32 -25.45 7.15 -62.52
CA LEU A 32 -24.94 8.50 -62.78
C LEU A 32 -25.37 9.00 -64.17
N ILE A 33 -25.42 8.11 -65.18
CA ILE A 33 -25.92 8.44 -66.54
C ILE A 33 -27.41 8.81 -66.49
N VAL A 34 -28.23 8.01 -65.80
CA VAL A 34 -29.67 8.29 -65.65
C VAL A 34 -29.89 9.63 -64.95
N LEU A 35 -29.12 9.91 -63.90
CA LEU A 35 -29.19 11.16 -63.18
C LEU A 35 -28.77 12.35 -64.05
N LEU A 36 -27.71 12.21 -64.85
CA LEU A 36 -27.26 13.24 -65.78
C LEU A 36 -28.30 13.54 -66.86
N ARG A 37 -28.92 12.51 -67.44
CA ARG A 37 -30.02 12.69 -68.42
C ARG A 37 -31.18 13.45 -67.79
N LYS A 38 -31.59 13.05 -66.59
CA LYS A 38 -32.64 13.74 -65.84
C LYS A 38 -32.31 15.22 -65.59
N ILE A 39 -31.06 15.56 -65.29
CA ILE A 39 -30.64 16.95 -65.14
C ILE A 39 -30.83 17.72 -66.45
N HIS A 40 -30.44 17.16 -67.59
CA HIS A 40 -30.63 17.81 -68.89
C HIS A 40 -32.12 18.00 -69.21
N ASP A 41 -32.95 16.96 -69.04
CA ASP A 41 -34.39 17.05 -69.26
C ASP A 41 -35.02 18.17 -68.41
N GLN A 42 -34.59 18.30 -67.15
CA GLN A 42 -35.06 19.35 -66.24
C GLN A 42 -34.58 20.75 -66.64
N ILE A 43 -33.37 20.86 -67.18
CA ILE A 43 -32.86 22.12 -67.71
C ILE A 43 -33.70 22.57 -68.92
N ASP A 44 -34.01 21.64 -69.82
CA ASP A 44 -34.79 21.89 -71.03
C ASP A 44 -36.26 22.22 -70.72
N GLU A 45 -36.82 21.64 -69.65
CA GLU A 45 -38.14 21.94 -69.11
C GLU A 45 -38.18 23.18 -68.17
N TYR A 46 -37.07 23.91 -68.04
CA TYR A 46 -36.92 25.07 -67.14
C TYR A 46 -37.10 24.78 -65.64
N GLN A 47 -37.06 23.50 -65.23
CA GLN A 47 -37.14 23.03 -63.84
C GLN A 47 -35.81 23.22 -63.09
N TYR A 48 -35.36 24.47 -62.98
CA TYR A 48 -34.01 24.78 -62.49
C TYR A 48 -33.78 24.39 -61.02
N VAL A 49 -34.80 24.39 -60.16
CA VAL A 49 -34.66 23.97 -58.76
C VAL A 49 -34.25 22.51 -58.69
N GLN A 50 -35.03 21.64 -59.33
CA GLN A 50 -34.79 20.21 -59.35
C GLN A 50 -33.48 19.87 -60.09
N ALA A 51 -33.15 20.63 -61.16
CA ALA A 51 -31.89 20.47 -61.86
C ALA A 51 -30.68 20.79 -60.97
N VAL A 52 -30.76 21.83 -60.11
CA VAL A 52 -29.71 22.16 -59.13
C VAL A 52 -29.58 21.08 -58.06
N GLU A 53 -30.71 20.61 -57.52
CA GLU A 53 -30.72 19.52 -56.53
C GLU A 53 -30.09 18.24 -57.09
N ASN A 54 -30.52 17.82 -58.29
CA ASN A 54 -29.99 16.63 -58.94
C ASN A 54 -28.53 16.82 -59.37
N SER A 55 -28.11 18.02 -59.78
CA SER A 55 -26.70 18.31 -60.06
C SER A 55 -25.83 18.21 -58.81
N HIS A 56 -26.31 18.68 -57.65
CA HIS A 56 -25.62 18.49 -56.37
C HIS A 56 -25.60 17.03 -55.93
N SER A 57 -26.66 16.28 -56.18
CA SER A 57 -26.70 14.83 -55.96
C SER A 57 -25.68 14.11 -56.85
N LEU A 58 -25.60 14.47 -58.14
CA LEU A 58 -24.62 13.93 -59.07
C LEU A 58 -23.19 14.24 -58.62
N LEU A 59 -22.92 15.47 -58.16
CA LEU A 59 -21.63 15.84 -57.56
C LEU A 59 -21.28 14.99 -56.33
N SER A 60 -22.25 14.73 -55.44
CA SER A 60 -22.02 13.93 -54.23
C SER A 60 -21.68 12.49 -54.60
N GLN A 61 -22.49 11.85 -55.46
CA GLN A 61 -22.30 10.46 -55.85
C GLN A 61 -21.04 10.26 -56.70
N ALA A 62 -20.71 11.21 -57.59
CA ALA A 62 -19.49 11.16 -58.38
C ALA A 62 -18.22 11.40 -57.53
N LYS A 63 -18.30 12.14 -56.41
CA LYS A 63 -17.18 12.27 -55.46
C LYS A 63 -16.94 10.98 -54.67
N GLU A 64 -18.00 10.26 -54.30
CA GLU A 64 -17.88 8.97 -53.60
C GLU A 64 -17.20 7.90 -54.47
N THR A 65 -17.37 7.99 -55.79
CA THR A 65 -16.78 7.07 -56.78
C THR A 65 -15.51 7.63 -57.46
N ASP A 66 -15.06 8.83 -57.05
CA ASP A 66 -13.92 9.57 -57.65
C ASP A 66 -14.00 9.71 -59.18
N ASN A 67 -15.21 9.84 -59.72
CA ASN A 67 -15.46 9.86 -61.16
C ASN A 67 -15.39 11.30 -61.73
N SER A 68 -14.20 11.66 -62.23
CA SER A 68 -13.93 13.00 -62.78
C SER A 68 -14.79 13.39 -63.98
N TYR A 69 -15.26 12.43 -64.79
CA TYR A 69 -16.15 12.69 -65.93
C TYR A 69 -17.50 13.24 -65.47
N PHE A 70 -18.16 12.56 -64.53
CA PHE A 70 -19.46 13.03 -64.00
C PHE A 70 -19.33 14.29 -63.14
N LEU A 71 -18.19 14.48 -62.46
CA LEU A 71 -17.90 15.74 -61.77
C LEU A 71 -17.83 16.91 -62.76
N SER A 72 -17.10 16.74 -63.87
CA SER A 72 -17.04 17.76 -64.93
C SER A 72 -18.41 18.06 -65.53
N LYS A 73 -19.20 17.02 -65.87
CA LYS A 73 -20.57 17.18 -66.39
C LYS A 73 -21.48 17.91 -65.41
N ALA A 74 -21.51 17.52 -64.13
CA ALA A 74 -22.34 18.14 -63.12
C ALA A 74 -21.99 19.62 -62.89
N TYR A 75 -20.70 19.96 -62.86
CA TYR A 75 -20.25 21.34 -62.77
C TYR A 75 -20.61 22.15 -64.03
N ASN A 76 -20.51 21.58 -65.23
CA ASN A 76 -20.96 22.23 -66.46
C ASN A 76 -22.49 22.48 -66.46
N SER A 77 -23.30 21.50 -66.02
CA SER A 77 -24.75 21.66 -65.87
C SER A 77 -25.10 22.77 -64.88
N LEU A 78 -24.43 22.83 -63.72
CA LEU A 78 -24.59 23.95 -62.77
C LEU A 78 -24.19 25.29 -63.39
N GLY A 79 -23.10 25.31 -64.17
CA GLY A 79 -22.67 26.50 -64.92
C GLY A 79 -23.80 27.05 -65.80
N TYR A 80 -24.41 26.17 -66.60
CA TYR A 80 -25.51 26.51 -67.48
C TYR A 80 -26.75 27.01 -66.72
N ILE A 81 -27.11 26.33 -65.63
CA ILE A 81 -28.25 26.75 -64.80
C ILE A 81 -27.99 28.15 -64.22
N TYR A 82 -26.80 28.42 -63.68
CA TYR A 82 -26.51 29.73 -63.11
C TYR A 82 -26.43 30.85 -64.16
N ILE A 83 -26.02 30.58 -65.40
CA ILE A 83 -26.19 31.53 -66.53
C ILE A 83 -27.68 31.85 -66.72
N SER A 84 -28.53 30.82 -66.79
CA SER A 84 -29.97 31.01 -66.95
C SER A 84 -30.58 31.82 -65.80
N LEU A 85 -30.05 31.67 -64.59
CA LEU A 85 -30.44 32.45 -63.41
C LEU A 85 -29.79 33.84 -63.34
N LYS A 86 -29.08 34.31 -64.38
CA LYS A 86 -28.29 35.55 -64.46
C LYS A 86 -27.29 35.74 -63.30
N ASP A 87 -26.68 34.64 -62.83
CA ASP A 87 -25.62 34.61 -61.80
C ASP A 87 -24.27 34.25 -62.46
N SER A 88 -23.72 35.19 -63.23
CA SER A 88 -22.51 34.98 -64.03
C SER A 88 -21.28 34.66 -63.17
N ALA A 89 -21.25 35.12 -61.91
CA ALA A 89 -20.15 34.82 -60.99
C ALA A 89 -20.12 33.33 -60.60
N ARG A 90 -21.27 32.75 -60.25
CA ARG A 90 -21.36 31.31 -59.94
C ARG A 90 -21.24 30.46 -61.19
N ALA A 91 -21.81 30.88 -62.32
CA ALA A 91 -21.65 30.18 -63.58
C ALA A 91 -20.17 30.00 -63.94
N ARG A 92 -19.40 31.11 -63.93
CA ARG A 92 -17.94 31.10 -64.18
C ARG A 92 -17.19 30.17 -63.24
N LYS A 93 -17.52 30.20 -61.94
CA LYS A 93 -16.90 29.33 -60.93
C LYS A 93 -17.16 27.86 -61.26
N ASN A 94 -18.40 27.50 -61.60
CA ASN A 94 -18.75 26.13 -61.94
C ASN A 94 -18.11 25.67 -63.26
N TYR A 95 -18.09 26.49 -64.31
CA TYR A 95 -17.36 26.13 -65.54
C TYR A 95 -15.85 25.97 -65.33
N THR A 96 -15.25 26.75 -64.44
CA THR A 96 -13.83 26.59 -64.08
C THR A 96 -13.58 25.24 -63.40
N PHE A 97 -14.45 24.83 -62.47
CA PHE A 97 -14.37 23.48 -61.90
C PHE A 97 -14.66 22.40 -62.94
N GLY A 98 -15.63 22.63 -63.83
CA GLY A 98 -15.94 21.74 -64.95
C GLY A 98 -14.71 21.46 -65.80
N LEU A 99 -13.95 22.50 -66.13
CA LEU A 99 -12.66 22.41 -66.84
C LEU A 99 -11.61 21.64 -66.04
N GLU A 100 -11.43 21.95 -64.76
CA GLU A 100 -10.46 21.26 -63.90
C GLU A 100 -10.72 19.75 -63.87
N TYR A 101 -11.98 19.34 -63.72
CA TYR A 101 -12.37 17.94 -63.72
C TYR A 101 -12.35 17.32 -65.12
N ALA A 102 -12.59 18.10 -66.19
CA ALA A 102 -12.41 17.63 -67.56
C ALA A 102 -10.94 17.27 -67.84
N GLN A 103 -10.00 18.10 -67.37
CA GLN A 103 -8.57 17.85 -67.44
C GLN A 103 -8.16 16.62 -66.62
N LYS A 104 -8.70 16.46 -65.40
CA LYS A 104 -8.47 15.27 -64.58
C LYS A 104 -9.04 13.99 -65.19
N ALA A 105 -10.15 14.10 -65.92
CA ALA A 105 -10.73 12.99 -66.66
C ALA A 105 -9.98 12.67 -67.97
N GLU A 106 -8.98 13.47 -68.34
CA GLU A 106 -8.23 13.37 -69.60
C GLU A 106 -9.17 13.30 -70.82
N ASN A 107 -10.31 14.02 -70.75
CA ASN A 107 -11.34 13.98 -71.78
C ASN A 107 -11.32 15.27 -72.60
N ASP A 108 -10.69 15.20 -73.76
CA ASP A 108 -10.50 16.36 -74.63
C ASP A 108 -11.82 16.99 -75.10
N THR A 109 -12.88 16.21 -75.31
CA THR A 109 -14.21 16.73 -75.67
C THR A 109 -14.82 17.56 -74.55
N LEU A 110 -14.68 17.13 -73.28
CA LEU A 110 -15.14 17.92 -72.13
C LEU A 110 -14.31 19.19 -71.92
N ILE A 111 -13.00 19.12 -72.19
CA ILE A 111 -12.11 20.28 -72.13
C ILE A 111 -12.55 21.31 -73.18
N LEU A 112 -12.83 20.86 -74.40
CA LEU A 112 -13.30 21.70 -75.51
C LEU A 112 -14.60 22.42 -75.13
N TYR A 113 -15.62 21.70 -74.66
CA TYR A 113 -16.87 22.33 -74.22
C TYR A 113 -16.69 23.28 -73.05
N SER A 114 -15.82 22.95 -72.09
CA SER A 114 -15.55 23.81 -70.94
C SER A 114 -14.83 25.11 -71.35
N TYR A 115 -13.91 25.06 -72.32
CA TYR A 115 -13.30 26.25 -72.90
C TYR A 115 -14.32 27.10 -73.66
N ASN A 116 -15.19 26.48 -74.46
CA ASN A 116 -16.22 27.21 -75.20
C ASN A 116 -17.20 27.94 -74.24
N ASN A 117 -17.65 27.25 -73.18
CA ASN A 117 -18.53 27.83 -72.15
C ASN A 117 -17.86 29.00 -71.41
N LEU A 118 -16.56 28.88 -71.10
CA LEU A 118 -15.79 29.98 -70.52
C LEU A 118 -15.58 31.12 -71.53
N GLY A 119 -15.40 30.82 -72.82
CA GLY A 119 -15.35 31.80 -73.89
C GLY A 119 -16.60 32.68 -73.91
N ASN A 120 -17.77 32.04 -73.97
CA ASN A 120 -19.08 32.72 -73.98
C ASN A 120 -19.27 33.63 -72.76
N ILE A 121 -18.99 33.15 -71.55
CA ILE A 121 -19.26 33.96 -70.36
C ILE A 121 -18.30 35.15 -70.19
N TYR A 122 -17.07 35.06 -70.69
CA TYR A 122 -16.12 36.17 -70.63
C TYR A 122 -16.29 37.16 -71.79
N SER A 123 -16.81 36.72 -72.95
CA SER A 123 -17.09 37.61 -74.09
C SER A 123 -18.32 38.49 -73.88
N GLU A 124 -19.28 38.07 -73.06
CA GLU A 124 -20.46 38.89 -72.69
C GLU A 124 -20.13 40.11 -71.81
N ILE A 125 -18.96 40.13 -71.16
CA ILE A 125 -18.55 41.21 -70.24
C ILE A 125 -17.51 42.08 -70.95
N PRO A 126 -17.79 43.37 -71.20
CA PRO A 126 -16.88 44.26 -71.95
C PRO A 126 -15.43 44.27 -71.43
N GLU A 127 -15.24 44.21 -70.11
CA GLU A 127 -13.91 44.24 -69.49
C GLU A 127 -13.12 42.93 -69.65
N THR A 128 -13.75 41.83 -70.08
CA THR A 128 -13.10 40.51 -70.19
C THR A 128 -13.16 39.90 -71.59
N VAL A 129 -13.54 40.68 -72.61
CA VAL A 129 -13.65 40.23 -74.01
C VAL A 129 -12.38 39.52 -74.50
N ASP A 130 -11.20 40.10 -74.26
CA ASP A 130 -9.92 39.49 -74.67
C ASP A 130 -9.70 38.11 -74.05
N LYS A 131 -10.20 37.92 -72.82
CA LYS A 131 -10.13 36.63 -72.12
C LYS A 131 -11.12 35.62 -72.71
N GLY A 132 -12.30 36.06 -73.15
CA GLY A 132 -13.24 35.22 -73.89
C GLY A 132 -12.63 34.72 -75.20
N ILE A 133 -11.99 35.62 -75.94
CA ILE A 133 -11.28 35.31 -77.20
C ILE A 133 -10.12 34.33 -76.96
N ASP A 134 -9.34 34.48 -75.89
CA ASP A 134 -8.30 33.51 -75.50
C ASP A 134 -8.87 32.09 -75.29
N TYR A 135 -10.04 31.98 -74.65
CA TYR A 135 -10.70 30.69 -74.49
C TYR A 135 -11.22 30.11 -75.81
N TYR A 136 -11.77 30.93 -76.72
CA TYR A 136 -12.15 30.45 -78.05
C TYR A 136 -10.93 29.99 -78.86
N ASN A 137 -9.78 30.67 -78.77
CA ASN A 137 -8.55 30.22 -79.41
C ASN A 137 -8.08 28.87 -78.85
N LYS A 138 -8.23 28.62 -77.54
CA LYS A 138 -7.96 27.29 -76.96
C LYS A 138 -8.87 26.20 -77.51
N VAL A 139 -10.14 26.52 -77.81
CA VAL A 139 -11.04 25.59 -78.51
C VAL A 139 -10.51 25.30 -79.91
N ILE A 140 -10.13 26.34 -80.67
CA ILE A 140 -9.58 26.21 -82.03
C ILE A 140 -8.31 25.35 -82.05
N ASP A 141 -7.36 25.62 -81.16
CA ASP A 141 -6.10 24.88 -81.05
C ASP A 141 -6.35 23.39 -80.75
N LEU A 142 -7.27 23.10 -79.82
CA LEU A 142 -7.61 21.74 -79.45
C LEU A 142 -8.37 21.02 -80.57
N ALA A 143 -9.34 21.67 -81.22
CA ALA A 143 -10.10 21.11 -82.33
C ALA A 143 -9.20 20.81 -83.55
N ASN A 144 -8.23 21.67 -83.85
CA ASN A 144 -7.21 21.42 -84.87
C ASN A 144 -6.34 20.21 -84.52
N LYS A 145 -5.90 20.10 -83.27
CA LYS A 145 -5.11 18.95 -82.79
C LYS A 145 -5.88 17.63 -82.90
N LEU A 146 -7.19 17.66 -82.66
CA LEU A 146 -8.08 16.50 -82.73
C LEU A 146 -8.61 16.22 -84.15
N ASN A 147 -8.34 17.10 -85.11
CA ASN A 147 -8.83 17.03 -86.49
C ASN A 147 -10.36 16.94 -86.59
N ILE A 148 -11.06 17.76 -85.79
CA ILE A 148 -12.53 17.86 -85.74
C ILE A 148 -12.99 19.22 -86.30
N PRO A 149 -13.07 19.37 -87.64
CA PRO A 149 -13.31 20.68 -88.27
C PRO A 149 -14.66 21.30 -87.89
N PHE A 150 -15.65 20.49 -87.52
CA PHE A 150 -16.96 20.98 -87.09
C PHE A 150 -16.88 21.83 -85.81
N GLU A 151 -16.03 21.45 -84.84
CA GLU A 151 -15.87 22.17 -83.57
C GLU A 151 -15.11 23.50 -83.73
N LEU A 152 -14.61 23.82 -84.93
CA LEU A 152 -14.01 25.11 -85.24
C LEU A 152 -15.06 26.19 -85.56
N ILE A 153 -16.27 25.78 -85.95
CA ILE A 153 -17.31 26.70 -86.45
C ILE A 153 -17.76 27.65 -85.34
N GLN A 154 -18.25 27.10 -84.23
CA GLN A 154 -18.77 27.88 -83.10
C GLN A 154 -17.76 28.91 -82.56
N PRO A 155 -16.51 28.56 -82.19
CA PRO A 155 -15.57 29.54 -81.65
C PRO A 155 -15.19 30.61 -82.67
N LYS A 156 -15.05 30.27 -83.97
CA LYS A 156 -14.75 31.26 -85.02
C LYS A 156 -15.91 32.22 -85.24
N SER A 157 -17.14 31.70 -85.31
CA SER A 157 -18.35 32.52 -85.40
C SER A 157 -18.51 33.43 -84.19
N ASN A 158 -18.23 32.93 -82.97
CA ASN A 158 -18.31 33.72 -81.74
C ASN A 158 -17.24 34.81 -81.67
N ILE A 159 -16.00 34.54 -82.10
CA ILE A 159 -14.95 35.56 -82.21
C ILE A 159 -15.36 36.63 -83.22
N ALA A 160 -15.83 36.23 -84.40
CA ALA A 160 -16.29 37.15 -85.43
C ALA A 160 -17.43 38.05 -84.91
N TRP A 161 -18.44 37.44 -84.29
CA TRP A 161 -19.54 38.16 -83.65
C TRP A 161 -19.03 39.15 -82.61
N THR A 162 -18.19 38.69 -81.67
CA THR A 162 -17.65 39.52 -80.58
C THR A 162 -16.88 40.72 -81.13
N TYR A 163 -16.10 40.55 -82.21
CA TYR A 163 -15.42 41.67 -82.85
C TYR A 163 -16.38 42.62 -83.57
N LEU A 164 -17.41 42.12 -84.25
CA LEU A 164 -18.42 42.97 -84.90
C LEU A 164 -19.18 43.82 -83.88
N ASP A 165 -19.61 43.25 -82.75
CA ASP A 165 -20.33 43.97 -81.70
C ASP A 165 -19.46 45.04 -81.02
N ASN A 166 -18.14 44.82 -80.96
CA ASN A 166 -17.18 45.80 -80.43
C ASN A 166 -16.63 46.76 -81.50
N GLY A 167 -17.19 46.78 -82.71
CA GLY A 167 -16.79 47.67 -83.80
C GLY A 167 -15.42 47.36 -84.44
N GLN A 168 -14.86 46.17 -84.21
CA GLN A 168 -13.56 45.72 -84.73
C GLN A 168 -13.72 44.89 -86.01
N TYR A 169 -14.38 45.47 -87.03
CA TYR A 169 -14.77 44.77 -88.27
C TYR A 169 -13.60 44.09 -89.00
N GLU A 170 -12.44 44.74 -89.11
CA GLU A 170 -11.25 44.17 -89.78
C GLU A 170 -10.75 42.88 -89.12
N LYS A 171 -10.86 42.80 -87.78
CA LYS A 171 -10.46 41.59 -87.05
C LYS A 171 -11.51 40.48 -87.14
N ALA A 172 -12.78 40.81 -87.36
CA ALA A 172 -13.85 39.83 -87.51
C ALA A 172 -13.74 39.05 -88.82
N TYR A 173 -13.35 39.72 -89.91
CA TYR A 173 -13.43 39.20 -91.27
C TYR A 173 -12.67 37.87 -91.50
N PRO A 174 -11.42 37.67 -91.03
CA PRO A 174 -10.72 36.40 -91.23
C PRO A 174 -11.46 35.20 -90.61
N TYR A 175 -11.94 35.35 -89.36
CA TYR A 175 -12.67 34.29 -88.65
C TYR A 175 -14.00 33.98 -89.32
N LEU A 176 -14.68 35.02 -89.83
CA LEU A 176 -15.95 34.92 -90.50
C LEU A 176 -15.85 34.16 -91.84
N ASN A 177 -14.86 34.50 -92.66
CA ASN A 177 -14.57 33.80 -93.91
C ASN A 177 -14.12 32.35 -93.68
N GLU A 178 -13.29 32.11 -92.68
CA GLU A 178 -12.85 30.75 -92.34
C GLU A 178 -14.02 29.88 -91.86
N ALA A 179 -14.93 30.44 -91.05
CA ALA A 179 -16.13 29.72 -90.61
C ALA A 179 -17.02 29.33 -91.80
N LEU A 180 -17.22 30.23 -92.77
CA LEU A 180 -17.99 29.95 -93.98
C LEU A 180 -17.32 28.87 -94.85
N ALA A 181 -16.01 28.96 -95.07
CA ALA A 181 -15.26 27.97 -95.84
C ALA A 181 -15.33 26.56 -95.22
N ILE A 182 -15.34 26.47 -93.88
CA ILE A 182 -15.51 25.22 -93.16
C ILE A 182 -16.93 24.67 -93.38
N MET A 183 -17.96 25.51 -93.26
CA MET A 183 -19.35 25.11 -93.50
C MET A 183 -19.55 24.57 -94.93
N ASP A 184 -19.01 25.27 -95.92
CA ASP A 184 -19.06 24.86 -97.34
C ASP A 184 -18.36 23.51 -97.58
N THR A 185 -17.33 23.19 -96.78
CA THR A 185 -16.59 21.92 -96.87
C THR A 185 -17.34 20.76 -96.22
N ILE A 186 -18.06 21.01 -95.11
CA ILE A 186 -18.79 19.97 -94.36
C ILE A 186 -20.06 19.57 -95.10
N GLY A 187 -20.78 20.53 -95.67
CA GLY A 187 -22.04 20.29 -96.39
C GLY A 187 -23.21 19.86 -95.49
N PRO A 188 -24.41 19.70 -96.06
CA PRO A 188 -25.63 19.35 -95.31
C PRO A 188 -25.55 17.92 -94.73
N ALA A 189 -26.23 17.71 -93.60
CA ALA A 189 -26.22 16.44 -92.88
C ALA A 189 -27.43 15.56 -93.23
N GLU A 190 -27.27 14.23 -93.14
CA GLU A 190 -28.36 13.27 -93.37
C GLU A 190 -29.29 13.13 -92.15
N ASP A 191 -28.76 13.29 -90.92
CA ASP A 191 -29.55 13.27 -89.70
C ASP A 191 -30.29 14.60 -89.50
N LYS A 192 -31.55 14.52 -89.05
CA LYS A 192 -32.41 15.71 -88.90
C LYS A 192 -31.89 16.69 -87.85
N PHE A 193 -31.33 16.22 -86.75
CA PHE A 193 -30.82 17.08 -85.68
C PHE A 193 -29.49 17.73 -86.09
N GLU A 194 -28.63 16.97 -86.77
CA GLU A 194 -27.40 17.49 -87.37
C GLU A 194 -27.71 18.51 -88.47
N GLN A 195 -28.76 18.29 -89.27
CA GLN A 195 -29.22 19.22 -90.31
C GLN A 195 -29.71 20.54 -89.72
N GLN A 196 -30.48 20.51 -88.62
CA GLN A 196 -30.90 21.72 -87.91
C GLN A 196 -29.72 22.53 -87.37
N THR A 197 -28.69 21.83 -86.87
CA THR A 197 -27.47 22.46 -86.37
C THR A 197 -26.68 23.10 -87.52
N TYR A 198 -26.59 22.42 -88.66
CA TYR A 198 -25.97 22.92 -89.88
C TYR A 198 -26.68 24.17 -90.42
N ASP A 199 -28.02 24.14 -90.49
CA ASP A 199 -28.82 25.27 -90.97
C ASP A 199 -28.75 26.46 -90.00
N TYR A 200 -28.71 26.21 -88.69
CA TYR A 200 -28.47 27.27 -87.70
C TYR A 200 -27.12 27.95 -87.90
N PHE A 201 -26.02 27.19 -87.96
CA PHE A 201 -24.70 27.79 -88.12
C PHE A 201 -24.56 28.55 -89.44
N ASN A 202 -25.12 28.04 -90.53
CA ASN A 202 -25.16 28.78 -91.78
C ASN A 202 -25.93 30.08 -91.63
N SER A 203 -27.14 30.05 -91.09
CA SER A 203 -27.92 31.27 -90.85
C SER A 203 -27.11 32.31 -90.07
N GLN A 204 -26.46 31.91 -88.98
CA GLN A 204 -25.65 32.80 -88.16
C GLN A 204 -24.44 33.38 -88.92
N ILE A 205 -23.67 32.54 -89.61
CA ILE A 205 -22.48 32.97 -90.36
C ILE A 205 -22.86 33.91 -91.50
N TYR A 206 -23.91 33.57 -92.27
CA TYR A 206 -24.41 34.42 -93.34
C TYR A 206 -24.95 35.76 -92.80
N MET A 207 -25.64 35.77 -91.65
CA MET A 207 -26.09 37.00 -91.01
C MET A 207 -24.90 37.89 -90.62
N LEU A 208 -23.86 37.33 -90.01
CA LEU A 208 -22.65 38.08 -89.63
C LEU A 208 -21.93 38.66 -90.85
N HIS A 209 -21.89 37.96 -91.99
CA HIS A 209 -21.41 38.53 -93.25
C HIS A 209 -22.30 39.68 -93.73
N GLY A 210 -23.62 39.54 -93.63
CA GLY A 210 -24.56 40.62 -93.93
C GLY A 210 -24.27 41.88 -93.10
N ARG A 211 -24.09 41.72 -91.78
CA ARG A 211 -23.72 42.81 -90.86
C ARG A 211 -22.37 43.44 -91.23
N TYR A 212 -21.37 42.64 -91.58
CA TYR A 212 -20.06 43.12 -92.00
C TYR A 212 -20.12 43.98 -93.28
N TYR A 213 -20.77 43.48 -94.34
CA TYR A 213 -20.90 44.24 -95.59
C TYR A 213 -21.86 45.44 -95.47
N SER A 214 -22.84 45.38 -94.56
CA SER A 214 -23.67 46.54 -94.20
C SER A 214 -22.80 47.68 -93.67
N HIS A 215 -21.86 47.39 -92.79
CA HIS A 215 -20.92 48.39 -92.26
C HIS A 215 -20.02 48.99 -93.36
N LEU A 216 -19.60 48.18 -94.34
CA LEU A 216 -18.86 48.66 -95.51
C LEU A 216 -19.73 49.46 -96.50
N LYS A 217 -21.05 49.56 -96.27
CA LYS A 217 -22.04 50.16 -97.16
C LYS A 217 -22.16 49.48 -98.51
N GLU A 218 -21.74 48.22 -98.60
CA GLU A 218 -21.93 47.36 -99.76
C GLU A 218 -23.30 46.68 -99.67
N PHE A 219 -24.36 47.49 -99.76
CA PHE A 219 -25.72 47.05 -99.41
C PHE A 219 -26.25 45.89 -100.27
N ASP A 220 -25.87 45.80 -101.55
CA ASP A 220 -26.30 44.68 -102.41
C ASP A 220 -25.62 43.36 -102.02
N THR A 221 -24.34 43.41 -101.66
CA THR A 221 -23.60 42.29 -101.09
C THR A 221 -24.21 41.89 -99.73
N ALA A 222 -24.48 42.86 -98.87
CA ALA A 222 -25.13 42.64 -97.58
C ALA A 222 -26.51 41.97 -97.75
N SER A 223 -27.34 42.46 -98.70
CA SER A 223 -28.64 41.86 -99.03
C SER A 223 -28.51 40.41 -99.46
N TYR A 224 -27.49 40.04 -100.25
CA TYR A 224 -27.26 38.63 -100.62
C TYR A 224 -27.04 37.76 -99.38
N TYR A 225 -26.16 38.18 -98.47
CA TYR A 225 -25.84 37.43 -97.26
C TYR A 225 -27.02 37.34 -96.29
N PHE A 226 -27.79 38.41 -96.09
CA PHE A 226 -28.99 38.37 -95.26
C PHE A 226 -30.07 37.45 -95.85
N ASN A 227 -30.34 37.51 -97.15
CA ASN A 227 -31.32 36.61 -97.79
C ASN A 227 -30.90 35.14 -97.66
N ARG A 228 -29.60 34.83 -97.83
CA ARG A 228 -29.09 33.47 -97.58
C ARG A 228 -29.29 33.04 -96.13
N SER A 229 -29.04 33.92 -95.17
CA SER A 229 -29.28 33.62 -93.75
C SER A 229 -30.77 33.35 -93.46
N ILE A 230 -31.67 34.15 -94.04
CA ILE A 230 -33.13 33.97 -93.93
C ILE A 230 -33.55 32.61 -94.52
N ASP A 231 -33.04 32.22 -95.69
CA ASP A 231 -33.34 30.92 -96.30
C ASP A 231 -33.01 29.76 -95.35
N PHE A 232 -31.88 29.83 -94.66
CA PHE A 232 -31.48 28.83 -93.68
C PHE A 232 -32.33 28.87 -92.41
N ALA A 233 -32.62 30.07 -91.89
CA ALA A 233 -33.45 30.23 -90.69
C ALA A 233 -34.88 29.70 -90.89
N LEU A 234 -35.47 29.91 -92.07
CA LEU A 234 -36.85 29.53 -92.37
C LEU A 234 -37.03 28.04 -92.71
N LYS A 235 -36.00 27.35 -93.24
CA LYS A 235 -36.08 25.92 -93.61
C LYS A 235 -36.48 25.03 -92.43
N ASP A 236 -35.84 25.23 -91.28
CA ASP A 236 -36.02 24.39 -90.10
C ASP A 236 -36.83 25.07 -88.99
N THR A 237 -37.52 26.17 -89.32
CA THR A 237 -38.32 26.95 -88.35
C THR A 237 -37.47 27.41 -87.16
N LEU A 238 -36.25 27.88 -87.43
CA LEU A 238 -35.31 28.36 -86.42
C LEU A 238 -35.72 29.74 -85.93
N VAL A 239 -36.68 29.79 -85.01
CA VAL A 239 -37.33 31.03 -84.53
C VAL A 239 -36.32 32.09 -84.05
N LEU A 240 -35.27 31.69 -83.33
CA LEU A 240 -34.24 32.60 -82.83
C LEU A 240 -33.38 33.16 -83.97
N ALA A 241 -32.85 32.30 -84.83
CA ALA A 241 -32.03 32.74 -85.97
C ALA A 241 -32.83 33.61 -86.94
N ALA A 242 -34.12 33.33 -87.11
CA ALA A 242 -35.03 34.16 -87.90
C ALA A 242 -35.23 35.54 -87.27
N GLU A 243 -35.43 35.61 -85.95
CA GLU A 243 -35.55 36.88 -85.24
C GLU A 243 -34.28 37.74 -85.41
N GLU A 244 -33.11 37.18 -85.15
CA GLU A 244 -31.83 37.90 -85.21
C GLU A 244 -31.53 38.41 -86.63
N VAL A 245 -31.74 37.57 -87.66
CA VAL A 245 -31.48 37.98 -89.05
C VAL A 245 -32.45 39.05 -89.53
N TYR A 246 -33.75 38.95 -89.20
CA TYR A 246 -34.72 39.97 -89.63
C TYR A 246 -34.49 41.31 -88.93
N ALA A 247 -34.02 41.31 -87.67
CA ALA A 247 -33.60 42.53 -86.99
C ALA A 247 -32.45 43.21 -87.74
N ALA A 248 -31.36 42.47 -87.97
CA ALA A 248 -30.18 43.01 -88.64
C ALA A 248 -30.44 43.38 -90.11
N TYR A 249 -31.31 42.65 -90.80
CA TYR A 249 -31.69 42.94 -92.19
C TYR A 249 -32.55 44.19 -92.30
N SER A 250 -33.51 44.37 -91.38
CA SER A 250 -34.34 45.57 -91.26
C SER A 250 -33.47 46.83 -91.06
N ASP A 251 -32.52 46.77 -90.13
CA ASP A 251 -31.58 47.86 -89.86
C ASP A 251 -30.75 48.22 -91.10
N MET A 252 -30.23 47.22 -91.82
CA MET A 252 -29.48 47.44 -93.05
C MET A 252 -30.34 48.07 -94.16
N LEU A 253 -31.56 47.58 -94.38
CA LEU A 253 -32.49 48.12 -95.39
C LEU A 253 -32.87 49.58 -95.09
N ALA A 254 -33.07 49.91 -93.81
CA ALA A 254 -33.30 51.27 -93.37
C ALA A 254 -32.07 52.18 -93.63
N GLU A 255 -30.85 51.67 -93.42
CA GLU A 255 -29.60 52.39 -93.73
C GLU A 255 -29.40 52.56 -95.25
N LYS A 256 -29.79 51.57 -96.06
CA LYS A 256 -29.83 51.62 -97.53
C LYS A 256 -30.82 52.68 -98.06
N GLY A 257 -31.84 53.01 -97.26
CA GLY A 257 -32.94 53.91 -97.63
C GLY A 257 -34.16 53.22 -98.25
N ASP A 258 -34.23 51.88 -98.18
CA ASP A 258 -35.37 51.09 -98.65
C ASP A 258 -36.36 50.86 -97.50
N TYR A 259 -37.12 51.90 -97.17
CA TYR A 259 -38.00 51.90 -96.00
C TYR A 259 -39.19 50.93 -96.11
N GLU A 260 -39.63 50.60 -97.33
CA GLU A 260 -40.73 49.63 -97.55
C GLU A 260 -40.25 48.23 -97.21
N ALA A 261 -39.12 47.79 -97.80
CA ALA A 261 -38.53 46.50 -97.47
C ALA A 261 -38.08 46.42 -96.00
N ALA A 262 -37.58 47.51 -95.43
CA ALA A 262 -37.23 47.57 -94.01
C ALA A 262 -38.46 47.37 -93.12
N TYR A 263 -39.61 47.97 -93.46
CA TYR A 263 -40.85 47.76 -92.72
C TYR A 263 -41.32 46.30 -92.79
N ASP A 264 -41.27 45.67 -93.96
CA ASP A 264 -41.65 44.26 -94.12
C ASP A 264 -40.72 43.33 -93.31
N ALA A 265 -39.40 43.59 -93.34
CA ALA A 265 -38.43 42.86 -92.52
C ALA A 265 -38.69 43.09 -91.02
N GLN A 266 -39.05 44.31 -90.63
CA GLN A 266 -39.41 44.65 -89.25
C GLN A 266 -40.68 43.94 -88.78
N GLU A 267 -41.69 43.80 -89.64
CA GLU A 267 -42.92 43.05 -89.32
C GLU A 267 -42.59 41.56 -89.09
N LYS A 268 -41.71 40.99 -89.93
CA LYS A 268 -41.22 39.63 -89.74
C LYS A 268 -40.43 39.46 -88.46
N TYR A 269 -39.54 40.40 -88.14
CA TYR A 269 -38.86 40.47 -86.86
C TYR A 269 -39.87 40.46 -85.69
N MET A 270 -40.90 41.31 -85.73
CA MET A 270 -41.93 41.37 -84.68
C MET A 270 -42.72 40.05 -84.56
N GLU A 271 -43.01 39.37 -85.68
CA GLU A 271 -43.66 38.05 -85.69
C GLU A 271 -42.83 37.00 -84.95
N PHE A 272 -41.54 36.88 -85.26
CA PHE A 272 -40.65 35.91 -84.61
C PHE A 272 -40.34 36.28 -83.17
N ASN A 273 -40.10 37.56 -82.88
CA ASN A 273 -39.90 38.07 -81.52
C ASN A 273 -41.14 37.79 -80.64
N SER A 274 -42.36 37.94 -81.17
CA SER A 274 -43.59 37.60 -80.41
C SER A 274 -43.67 36.12 -80.06
N ARG A 275 -43.25 35.22 -80.96
CA ARG A 275 -43.17 33.76 -80.69
C ARG A 275 -42.09 33.42 -79.66
N LEU A 276 -40.98 34.15 -79.67
CA LEU A 276 -39.91 34.01 -78.69
C LEU A 276 -40.37 34.49 -77.31
N PHE A 277 -41.03 35.64 -77.25
CA PHE A 277 -41.52 36.28 -76.02
C PHE A 277 -42.47 35.39 -75.21
N GLU A 278 -43.33 34.58 -75.84
CA GLU A 278 -44.18 33.62 -75.11
C GLU A 278 -43.37 32.54 -74.38
N LYS A 279 -42.31 32.02 -75.02
CA LYS A 279 -41.39 31.06 -74.40
C LYS A 279 -40.51 31.72 -73.34
N GLU A 280 -40.05 32.94 -73.59
CA GLU A 280 -39.26 33.71 -72.63
C GLU A 280 -40.06 34.06 -71.39
N LYS A 281 -41.34 34.42 -71.50
CA LYS A 281 -42.19 34.71 -70.33
C LYS A 281 -42.33 33.50 -69.40
N LEU A 282 -42.50 32.30 -69.96
CA LEU A 282 -42.54 31.05 -69.18
C LEU A 282 -41.18 30.81 -68.51
N LYS A 283 -40.08 30.94 -69.26
CA LYS A 283 -38.71 30.81 -68.76
C LYS A 283 -38.41 31.82 -67.65
N GLU A 284 -38.79 33.08 -67.80
CA GLU A 284 -38.57 34.13 -66.79
C GLU A 284 -39.37 33.88 -65.50
N MET A 285 -40.60 33.40 -65.60
CA MET A 285 -41.41 32.99 -64.45
C MET A 285 -40.74 31.84 -63.68
N GLU A 286 -40.24 30.83 -64.39
CA GLU A 286 -39.51 29.72 -63.78
C GLU A 286 -38.15 30.14 -63.21
N ILE A 287 -37.42 31.04 -63.87
CA ILE A 287 -36.18 31.63 -63.34
C ILE A 287 -36.47 32.39 -62.04
N ALA A 288 -37.55 33.18 -61.98
CA ALA A 288 -37.93 33.92 -60.78
C ALA A 288 -38.28 32.97 -59.62
N ASN A 289 -39.07 31.92 -59.89
CA ASN A 289 -39.38 30.87 -58.91
C ASN A 289 -38.12 30.14 -58.44
N ALA A 290 -37.24 29.76 -59.37
CA ALA A 290 -36.02 29.05 -59.05
C ALA A 290 -35.03 29.88 -58.23
N ARG A 291 -34.89 31.18 -58.53
CA ARG A 291 -34.05 32.09 -57.73
C ARG A 291 -34.49 32.16 -56.27
N PHE A 292 -35.80 32.20 -56.02
CA PHE A 292 -36.33 32.21 -54.66
C PHE A 292 -36.04 30.87 -53.96
N ASN A 293 -36.41 29.76 -54.59
CA ASN A 293 -36.31 28.42 -54.02
C ASN A 293 -34.87 27.94 -53.82
N ILE A 294 -33.94 28.25 -54.74
CA ILE A 294 -32.52 27.84 -54.61
C ILE A 294 -31.84 28.52 -53.43
N ASN A 295 -32.17 29.78 -53.15
CA ASN A 295 -31.63 30.48 -51.98
C ASN A 295 -32.16 29.89 -50.67
N GLU A 296 -33.43 29.49 -50.63
CA GLU A 296 -34.03 28.79 -49.49
C GLU A 296 -33.42 27.38 -49.29
N TYR A 297 -33.33 26.60 -50.37
CA TYR A 297 -32.69 25.29 -50.37
C TYR A 297 -31.25 25.35 -49.84
N ARG A 298 -30.46 26.35 -50.28
CA ARG A 298 -29.09 26.54 -49.79
C ARG A 298 -29.03 26.86 -48.31
N LYS A 299 -29.91 27.73 -47.82
CA LYS A 299 -29.99 28.05 -46.39
C LYS A 299 -30.27 26.78 -45.58
N ASN A 300 -31.18 25.94 -46.06
CA ASN A 300 -31.53 24.67 -45.42
C ASN A 300 -30.36 23.67 -45.46
N LEU A 301 -29.63 23.60 -46.58
CA LEU A 301 -28.44 22.75 -46.71
C LEU A 301 -27.33 23.17 -45.73
N GLU A 302 -27.06 24.47 -45.60
CA GLU A 302 -26.05 24.98 -44.66
C GLU A 302 -26.44 24.68 -43.20
N ILE A 303 -27.73 24.78 -42.87
CA ILE A 303 -28.25 24.39 -41.55
C ILE A 303 -28.02 22.89 -41.32
N ALA A 304 -28.39 22.04 -42.29
CA ALA A 304 -28.21 20.60 -42.19
C ALA A 304 -26.73 20.19 -42.06
N GLU A 305 -25.82 20.83 -42.79
CA GLU A 305 -24.38 20.60 -42.67
C GLU A 305 -23.84 20.99 -41.30
N ARG A 306 -24.29 22.12 -40.73
CA ARG A 306 -23.92 22.53 -39.37
C ARG A 306 -24.46 21.56 -38.32
N GLU A 307 -25.71 21.10 -38.45
CA GLU A 307 -26.30 20.11 -37.55
C GLU A 307 -25.54 18.79 -37.60
N LYS A 308 -25.21 18.30 -38.80
CA LYS A 308 -24.42 17.07 -38.98
C LYS A 308 -23.04 17.20 -38.31
N LYS A 309 -22.33 18.31 -38.53
CA LYS A 309 -21.03 18.56 -37.91
C LYS A 309 -21.12 18.60 -36.38
N TYR A 310 -22.19 19.17 -35.85
CA TYR A 310 -22.44 19.19 -34.40
C TYR A 310 -22.70 17.79 -33.84
N GLN A 311 -23.47 16.96 -34.54
CA GLN A 311 -23.67 15.55 -34.17
C GLN A 311 -22.36 14.77 -34.19
N ASP A 312 -21.53 14.95 -35.22
CA ASP A 312 -20.21 14.30 -35.32
C ASP A 312 -19.30 14.70 -34.14
N ASP A 313 -19.30 15.96 -33.73
CA ASP A 313 -18.53 16.45 -32.57
C ASP A 313 -19.05 15.83 -31.25
N ILE A 314 -20.37 15.71 -31.08
CA ILE A 314 -20.96 15.00 -29.94
C ILE A 314 -20.54 13.53 -29.93
N ILE A 315 -20.60 12.85 -31.08
CA ILE A 315 -20.22 11.44 -31.21
C ILE A 315 -18.74 11.28 -30.86
N GLN A 316 -17.86 12.15 -31.34
CA GLN A 316 -16.43 12.12 -31.02
C GLN A 316 -16.19 12.31 -29.51
N LYS A 317 -16.80 13.33 -28.90
CA LYS A 317 -16.71 13.55 -27.44
C LYS A 317 -17.30 12.40 -26.62
N SER A 318 -18.33 11.72 -27.12
CA SER A 318 -18.91 10.56 -26.45
C SER A 318 -18.01 9.33 -26.50
N LYS A 319 -17.30 9.10 -27.63
CA LYS A 319 -16.33 8.01 -27.76
C LYS A 319 -15.22 8.09 -26.72
N GLU A 320 -14.65 9.28 -26.47
CA GLU A 320 -13.63 9.48 -25.44
C GLU A 320 -14.13 9.04 -24.06
N LYS A 321 -15.36 9.42 -23.70
CA LYS A 321 -16.00 9.04 -22.43
C LYS A 321 -16.22 7.52 -22.33
N VAL A 322 -16.68 6.89 -23.41
CA VAL A 322 -16.90 5.43 -23.46
C VAL A 322 -15.58 4.69 -23.27
N VAL A 323 -14.50 5.12 -23.94
CA VAL A 323 -13.16 4.51 -23.81
C VAL A 323 -12.68 4.58 -22.36
N VAL A 324 -12.78 5.73 -21.70
CA VAL A 324 -12.42 5.89 -20.29
C VAL A 324 -13.24 4.98 -19.38
N MET A 325 -14.55 4.83 -19.64
CA MET A 325 -15.43 3.96 -18.87
C MET A 325 -15.05 2.47 -19.01
N VAL A 326 -14.68 2.03 -20.21
CA VAL A 326 -14.21 0.66 -20.47
C VAL A 326 -12.92 0.37 -19.71
N PHE A 327 -11.92 1.26 -19.79
CA PHE A 327 -10.66 1.09 -19.05
C PHE A 327 -10.88 1.10 -17.53
N SER A 328 -11.76 1.99 -17.04
CA SER A 328 -12.12 2.04 -15.61
C SER A 328 -12.78 0.74 -15.14
N SER A 329 -13.66 0.16 -15.96
CA SER A 329 -14.33 -1.12 -15.67
C SER A 329 -13.36 -2.29 -15.64
N ILE A 330 -12.41 -2.34 -16.57
CA ILE A 330 -11.33 -3.34 -16.57
C ILE A 330 -10.47 -3.20 -15.31
N GLY A 331 -10.09 -1.97 -14.94
CA GLY A 331 -9.36 -1.67 -13.70
C GLY A 331 -10.10 -2.15 -12.45
N MET A 332 -11.42 -1.92 -12.38
CA MET A 332 -12.27 -2.39 -11.28
C MET A 332 -12.25 -3.93 -11.15
N ILE A 333 -12.31 -4.65 -12.28
CA ILE A 333 -12.24 -6.12 -12.30
C ILE A 333 -10.89 -6.61 -11.78
N PHE A 334 -9.78 -6.00 -12.21
CA PHE A 334 -8.45 -6.33 -11.69
C PHE A 334 -8.33 -6.11 -10.18
N ILE A 335 -8.86 -5.00 -9.67
CA ILE A 335 -8.89 -4.71 -8.23
C ILE A 335 -9.69 -5.78 -7.48
N LEU A 336 -10.86 -6.19 -7.98
CA LEU A 336 -11.67 -7.24 -7.35
C LEU A 336 -10.96 -8.59 -7.32
N VAL A 337 -10.30 -8.99 -8.42
CA VAL A 337 -9.52 -10.23 -8.48
C VAL A 337 -8.33 -10.18 -7.51
N PHE A 338 -7.65 -9.04 -7.44
CA PHE A 338 -6.56 -8.82 -6.50
C PHE A 338 -7.03 -8.91 -5.04
N LEU A 339 -8.11 -8.22 -4.68
CA LEU A 339 -8.70 -8.28 -3.33
C LEU A 339 -9.14 -9.70 -2.97
N TYR A 340 -9.74 -10.43 -3.91
CA TYR A 340 -10.11 -11.83 -3.70
C TYR A 340 -8.89 -12.70 -3.40
N LYS A 341 -7.79 -12.54 -4.17
CA LYS A 341 -6.53 -13.25 -3.92
C LYS A 341 -5.95 -12.92 -2.54
N VAL A 342 -5.84 -11.63 -2.21
CA VAL A 342 -5.33 -11.18 -0.89
C VAL A 342 -6.16 -11.77 0.25
N ASN A 343 -7.50 -11.77 0.13
CA ASN A 343 -8.36 -12.33 1.17
C ASN A 343 -8.20 -13.85 1.30
N ARG A 344 -8.01 -14.57 0.19
CA ARG A 344 -7.73 -16.01 0.19
C ARG A 344 -6.39 -16.32 0.85
N ASP A 345 -5.34 -15.58 0.51
CA ASP A 345 -4.00 -15.74 1.10
C ASP A 345 -4.02 -15.43 2.61
N ARG A 346 -4.78 -14.40 3.01
CA ARG A 346 -5.01 -14.07 4.43
C ARG A 346 -5.66 -15.23 5.17
N GLN A 347 -6.66 -15.89 4.61
CA GLN A 347 -7.31 -17.05 5.26
C GLN A 347 -6.34 -18.22 5.43
N ASN A 348 -5.58 -18.56 4.39
CA ASN A 348 -4.56 -19.61 4.46
C ASN A 348 -3.50 -19.31 5.53
N LEU A 349 -3.09 -18.04 5.65
CA LEU A 349 -2.13 -17.60 6.65
C LEU A 349 -2.70 -17.72 8.07
N ILE A 350 -3.96 -17.32 8.28
CA ILE A 350 -4.65 -17.44 9.57
C ILE A 350 -4.73 -18.91 10.01
N GLU A 351 -5.05 -19.84 9.11
CA GLU A 351 -5.08 -21.27 9.44
C GLU A 351 -3.70 -21.79 9.87
N LYS A 352 -2.65 -21.46 9.11
CA LYS A 352 -1.27 -21.83 9.48
C LYS A 352 -0.87 -21.26 10.85
N LEU A 353 -1.23 -20.01 11.12
CA LEU A 353 -0.99 -19.35 12.40
C LEU A 353 -1.74 -20.02 13.55
N LYS A 354 -2.98 -20.47 13.33
CA LYS A 354 -3.75 -21.20 14.35
C LYS A 354 -3.07 -22.52 14.70
N VAL A 355 -2.68 -23.32 13.70
CA VAL A 355 -2.01 -24.60 13.92
C VAL A 355 -0.68 -24.40 14.66
N SER A 356 0.13 -23.44 14.21
CA SER A 356 1.43 -23.14 14.85
C SER A 356 1.27 -22.63 16.29
N ASN A 357 0.27 -21.80 16.58
CA ASN A 357 -0.01 -21.35 17.95
C ASN A 357 -0.42 -22.49 18.87
N VAL A 358 -1.22 -23.45 18.38
CA VAL A 358 -1.58 -24.63 19.16
C VAL A 358 -0.33 -25.45 19.49
N GLN A 359 0.51 -25.74 18.48
CA GLN A 359 1.76 -26.47 18.69
C GLN A 359 2.70 -25.76 19.67
N TYR A 360 2.84 -24.44 19.55
CA TYR A 360 3.65 -23.65 20.47
C TYR A 360 3.12 -23.71 21.90
N ARG A 361 1.80 -23.56 22.07
CA ARG A 361 1.15 -23.62 23.38
C ARG A 361 1.35 -24.98 24.03
N ASP A 362 1.16 -26.06 23.27
CA ASP A 362 1.28 -27.42 23.80
C ASP A 362 2.73 -27.74 24.18
N ALA A 363 3.70 -27.33 23.35
CA ALA A 363 5.12 -27.47 23.68
C ALA A 363 5.51 -26.66 24.93
N LYS A 364 4.96 -25.45 25.10
CA LYS A 364 5.18 -24.63 26.29
C LYS A 364 4.62 -25.30 27.55
N VAL A 365 3.39 -25.79 27.49
CA VAL A 365 2.76 -26.48 28.63
C VAL A 365 3.55 -27.72 29.04
N GLU A 366 4.02 -28.51 28.08
CA GLU A 366 4.83 -29.69 28.41
C GLU A 366 6.20 -29.31 29.01
N ALA A 367 6.85 -28.26 28.50
CA ALA A 367 8.09 -27.75 29.08
C ALA A 367 7.91 -27.27 30.52
N GLU A 368 6.83 -26.53 30.81
CA GLU A 368 6.49 -26.07 32.16
C GLU A 368 6.19 -27.26 33.09
N ARG A 369 5.44 -28.26 32.60
CA ARG A 369 5.13 -29.49 33.35
C ARG A 369 6.41 -30.26 33.69
N LEU A 370 7.30 -30.44 32.74
CA LEU A 370 8.59 -31.10 32.95
C LEU A 370 9.46 -30.34 33.95
N SER A 371 9.49 -29.01 33.88
CA SER A 371 10.20 -28.17 34.85
C SER A 371 9.66 -28.37 36.26
N LEU A 372 8.34 -28.33 36.45
CA LEU A 372 7.71 -28.52 37.76
C LEU A 372 7.97 -29.92 38.33
N LEU A 373 7.88 -30.96 37.49
CA LEU A 373 8.19 -32.33 37.89
C LEU A 373 9.65 -32.49 38.30
N LYS A 374 10.58 -31.86 37.58
CA LYS A 374 12.01 -31.83 37.94
C LYS A 374 12.20 -31.19 39.32
N THR A 375 11.64 -30.00 39.57
CA THR A 375 11.76 -29.31 40.86
C THR A 375 11.16 -30.13 42.01
N ARG A 376 9.95 -30.69 41.82
CA ARG A 376 9.30 -31.55 42.83
C ARG A 376 10.12 -32.80 43.13
N PHE A 377 10.65 -33.46 42.11
CA PHE A 377 11.50 -34.63 42.29
C PHE A 377 12.70 -34.33 43.19
N PHE A 378 13.46 -33.27 42.92
CA PHE A 378 14.62 -32.90 43.74
C PHE A 378 14.24 -32.51 45.17
N SER A 379 13.10 -31.83 45.36
CA SER A 379 12.60 -31.49 46.71
C SER A 379 12.24 -32.74 47.51
N THR A 380 11.49 -33.67 46.92
CA THR A 380 11.12 -34.93 47.58
C THR A 380 12.34 -35.78 47.89
N VAL A 381 13.24 -35.98 46.93
CA VAL A 381 14.48 -36.76 47.15
C VAL A 381 15.33 -36.13 48.26
N SER A 382 15.45 -34.79 48.29
CA SER A 382 16.18 -34.11 49.35
C SER A 382 15.58 -34.38 50.74
N HIS A 383 14.25 -34.40 50.85
CA HIS A 383 13.56 -34.70 52.11
C HIS A 383 13.79 -36.14 52.56
N GLU A 384 13.63 -37.10 51.65
CA GLU A 384 13.80 -38.53 51.94
C GLU A 384 15.24 -38.90 52.32
N ILE A 385 16.25 -38.16 51.84
CA ILE A 385 17.65 -38.40 52.24
C ILE A 385 18.00 -37.66 53.54
N ARG A 386 17.40 -36.49 53.81
CA ARG A 386 17.68 -35.70 55.02
C ARG A 386 17.24 -36.40 56.30
N THR A 387 16.06 -37.02 56.29
CA THR A 387 15.50 -37.72 57.46
C THR A 387 16.41 -38.83 58.01
N PRO A 388 16.90 -39.80 57.22
CA PRO A 388 17.83 -40.81 57.72
C PRO A 388 19.20 -40.21 58.08
N LEU A 389 19.69 -39.18 57.37
CA LEU A 389 20.95 -38.53 57.70
C LEU A 389 20.92 -37.84 59.07
N TYR A 390 19.83 -37.18 59.44
CA TYR A 390 19.70 -36.61 60.79
C TYR A 390 19.69 -37.70 61.87
N GLY A 391 19.10 -38.87 61.59
CA GLY A 391 19.20 -40.03 62.47
C GLY A 391 20.65 -40.49 62.66
N VAL A 392 21.43 -40.58 61.58
CA VAL A 392 22.86 -40.95 61.63
C VAL A 392 23.70 -39.90 62.35
N ILE A 393 23.48 -38.60 62.10
CA ILE A 393 24.19 -37.50 62.77
C ILE A 393 23.84 -37.46 64.27
N GLY A 394 22.57 -37.63 64.61
CA GLY A 394 22.10 -37.68 66.00
C GLY A 394 22.71 -38.85 66.77
N LEU A 395 22.65 -40.06 66.20
CA LEU A 395 23.20 -41.27 66.82
C LEU A 395 24.73 -41.18 66.97
N THR A 396 25.44 -40.71 65.94
CA THR A 396 26.90 -40.53 66.02
C THR A 396 27.32 -39.46 67.02
N SER A 397 26.56 -38.37 67.16
CA SER A 397 26.82 -37.33 68.15
C SER A 397 26.65 -37.87 69.57
N LEU A 398 25.60 -38.65 69.83
CA LEU A 398 25.39 -39.34 71.11
C LEU A 398 26.54 -40.32 71.41
N LEU A 399 26.96 -41.11 70.42
CA LEU A 399 28.07 -42.07 70.58
C LEU A 399 29.44 -41.38 70.81
N LEU A 400 29.63 -40.15 70.30
CA LEU A 400 30.85 -39.36 70.53
C LEU A 400 30.93 -38.76 71.95
N GLU A 401 29.80 -38.59 72.62
CA GLU A 401 29.71 -38.12 74.01
C GLU A 401 29.89 -39.25 75.03
N ASP A 402 29.70 -40.50 74.63
CA ASP A 402 29.90 -41.68 75.49
C ASP A 402 31.39 -41.91 75.80
N LYS A 403 31.74 -41.77 77.09
CA LYS A 403 33.11 -41.92 77.58
C LYS A 403 33.65 -43.36 77.44
N SER A 404 32.78 -44.37 77.29
CA SER A 404 33.16 -45.78 77.10
C SER A 404 33.70 -46.08 75.69
N LEU A 405 33.31 -45.27 74.69
CA LEU A 405 33.67 -45.44 73.28
C LEU A 405 34.91 -44.64 72.84
N LYS A 406 35.71 -44.14 73.79
CA LYS A 406 36.93 -43.35 73.52
C LYS A 406 37.89 -43.99 72.52
N LYS A 407 38.00 -45.33 72.48
CA LYS A 407 38.87 -46.06 71.54
C LYS A 407 38.43 -45.92 70.07
N HIS A 408 37.14 -45.75 69.82
CA HIS A 408 36.55 -45.59 68.48
C HIS A 408 36.19 -44.15 68.14
N LYS A 409 36.68 -43.18 68.93
CA LYS A 409 36.38 -41.76 68.75
C LYS A 409 36.80 -41.23 67.37
N ALA A 410 37.88 -41.77 66.80
CA ALA A 410 38.32 -41.40 65.45
C ALA A 410 37.34 -41.91 64.37
N ASP A 411 36.89 -43.16 64.47
CA ASP A 411 35.93 -43.79 63.56
C ASP A 411 34.57 -43.08 63.61
N LEU A 412 34.08 -42.78 64.81
CA LEU A 412 32.82 -42.05 65.03
C LEU A 412 32.90 -40.60 64.52
N LYS A 413 34.05 -39.93 64.67
CA LYS A 413 34.28 -38.61 64.08
C LYS A 413 34.24 -38.67 62.55
N SER A 414 34.82 -39.72 61.96
CA SER A 414 34.80 -39.94 60.51
C SER A 414 33.39 -40.22 59.99
N LEU A 415 32.60 -41.01 60.72
CA LEU A 415 31.22 -41.33 60.35
C LEU A 415 30.30 -40.10 60.47
N LYS A 416 30.45 -39.33 61.55
CA LYS A 416 29.77 -38.04 61.70
C LYS A 416 30.16 -37.07 60.58
N PHE A 417 31.45 -36.93 60.29
CA PHE A 417 31.94 -36.11 59.18
C PHE A 417 31.32 -36.52 57.84
N SER A 418 31.21 -37.83 57.57
CA SER A 418 30.63 -38.33 56.32
C SER A 418 29.13 -38.02 56.22
N ALA A 419 28.40 -38.11 57.32
CA ALA A 419 26.98 -37.77 57.37
C ALA A 419 26.73 -36.25 57.24
N ASP A 420 27.53 -35.43 57.93
CA ASP A 420 27.51 -33.97 57.81
C ASP A 420 27.84 -33.53 56.37
N TYR A 421 28.83 -34.19 55.73
CA TYR A 421 29.23 -33.92 54.35
C TYR A 421 28.13 -34.25 53.34
N LEU A 422 27.47 -35.41 53.48
CA LEU A 422 26.34 -35.79 52.64
C LEU A 422 25.18 -34.80 52.76
N LEU A 423 24.87 -34.34 53.98
CA LEU A 423 23.83 -33.35 54.21
C LEU A 423 24.15 -32.01 53.52
N ALA A 424 25.40 -31.55 53.62
CA ALA A 424 25.85 -30.35 52.92
C ALA A 424 25.74 -30.51 51.39
N LEU A 425 26.14 -31.66 50.84
CA LEU A 425 26.05 -31.94 49.40
C LEU A 425 24.60 -31.92 48.89
N ILE A 426 23.67 -32.51 49.63
CA ILE A 426 22.24 -32.52 49.24
C ILE A 426 21.66 -31.12 49.24
N ASN A 427 21.98 -30.32 50.27
CA ASN A 427 21.53 -28.94 50.36
C ASN A 427 22.08 -28.10 49.18
N ASP A 428 23.36 -28.26 48.83
CA ASP A 428 23.98 -27.59 47.68
C ASP A 428 23.29 -27.96 46.35
N VAL A 429 22.98 -29.25 46.14
CA VAL A 429 22.28 -29.75 44.93
C VAL A 429 20.85 -29.21 44.85
N LEU A 430 20.13 -29.19 45.97
CA LEU A 430 18.78 -28.63 46.03
C LEU A 430 18.81 -27.15 45.69
N GLN A 431 19.74 -26.41 46.28
CA GLN A 431 19.89 -24.99 46.03
C GLN A 431 20.22 -24.68 44.57
N MET A 432 21.09 -25.48 43.95
CA MET A 432 21.42 -25.32 42.54
C MET A 432 20.19 -25.54 41.64
N ASN A 433 19.34 -26.52 41.95
CA ASN A 433 18.09 -26.75 41.22
C ASN A 433 17.08 -25.62 41.41
N LYS A 434 16.91 -25.09 42.64
CA LYS A 434 16.06 -23.92 42.89
C LYS A 434 16.53 -22.67 42.11
N MET A 435 17.84 -22.56 41.84
CA MET A 435 18.38 -21.47 41.02
C MET A 435 18.16 -21.65 39.51
N GLU A 436 17.90 -22.87 39.02
CA GLU A 436 17.61 -23.12 37.59
C GLU A 436 16.17 -22.77 37.19
N SER A 437 15.22 -22.83 38.12
CA SER A 437 13.82 -22.51 37.86
C SER A 437 13.52 -21.00 37.77
N ASN A 438 14.53 -20.12 37.88
CA ASN A 438 14.36 -18.65 37.98
C ASN A 438 13.47 -18.18 39.14
N GLU A 439 13.22 -19.04 40.14
CA GLU A 439 12.32 -18.76 41.26
C GLU A 439 12.98 -17.93 42.38
N VAL A 440 14.31 -17.83 42.42
CA VAL A 440 15.04 -17.10 43.45
C VAL A 440 15.07 -15.60 43.15
N LYS A 441 14.27 -14.82 43.87
CA LYS A 441 14.31 -13.35 43.86
C LYS A 441 15.15 -12.85 45.04
N LEU A 442 15.95 -11.82 44.82
CA LEU A 442 16.67 -11.14 45.90
C LEU A 442 15.69 -10.39 46.78
N GLU A 443 15.83 -10.57 48.09
CA GLU A 443 15.12 -9.78 49.09
C GLU A 443 15.82 -8.43 49.29
N ASN A 444 15.05 -7.42 49.71
CA ASN A 444 15.56 -6.09 49.98
C ASN A 444 15.33 -5.76 51.45
N VAL A 445 16.26 -6.20 52.31
CA VAL A 445 16.21 -5.98 53.76
C VAL A 445 17.34 -5.06 54.18
N SER A 446 17.08 -4.22 55.18
CA SER A 446 18.08 -3.34 55.81
C SER A 446 19.01 -4.16 56.69
N PHE A 447 20.33 -4.11 56.45
CA PHE A 447 21.35 -4.85 57.19
C PHE A 447 22.65 -4.06 57.37
N SER A 448 23.41 -4.40 58.42
CA SER A 448 24.76 -3.87 58.66
C SER A 448 25.82 -4.75 58.01
N LEU A 449 26.58 -4.20 57.06
CA LEU A 449 27.65 -4.95 56.42
C LEU A 449 28.78 -5.29 57.40
N ARG A 450 29.04 -4.39 58.36
CA ARG A 450 30.08 -4.55 59.37
C ARG A 450 29.76 -5.73 60.30
N ASP A 451 28.53 -5.80 60.79
CA ASP A 451 28.09 -6.90 61.65
C ASP A 451 28.08 -8.23 60.90
N LEU A 452 27.64 -8.20 59.65
CA LEU A 452 27.65 -9.38 58.79
C LEU A 452 29.08 -9.93 58.60
N MET A 453 30.02 -9.05 58.23
CA MET A 453 31.42 -9.42 58.00
C MET A 453 32.09 -9.94 59.28
N ASN A 454 31.86 -9.28 60.41
CA ASN A 454 32.35 -9.74 61.72
C ASN A 454 31.76 -11.12 62.09
N SER A 455 30.46 -11.31 61.87
CA SER A 455 29.78 -12.59 62.15
C SER A 455 30.36 -13.73 61.30
N ILE A 456 30.67 -13.46 60.02
CA ILE A 456 31.30 -14.43 59.13
C ILE A 456 32.69 -14.79 59.62
N VAL A 457 33.54 -13.81 59.98
CA VAL A 457 34.89 -14.09 60.50
C VAL A 457 34.84 -14.92 61.79
N ASN A 458 33.94 -14.57 62.71
CA ASN A 458 33.75 -15.31 63.97
C ASN A 458 33.30 -16.76 63.71
N SER A 459 32.48 -16.99 62.69
CA SER A 459 32.02 -18.33 62.31
C SER A 459 33.16 -19.27 61.90
N PHE A 460 34.28 -18.73 61.43
CA PHE A 460 35.47 -19.52 61.03
C PHE A 460 36.58 -19.53 62.09
N GLU A 461 36.34 -19.02 63.30
CA GLU A 461 37.36 -18.93 64.35
C GLU A 461 37.93 -20.30 64.74
N PHE A 462 37.07 -21.31 64.83
CA PHE A 462 37.50 -22.69 65.12
C PHE A 462 38.46 -23.23 64.05
N THR A 463 38.07 -23.13 62.76
CA THR A 463 38.89 -23.59 61.63
C THR A 463 40.19 -22.79 61.51
N ARG A 464 40.13 -21.48 61.78
CA ARG A 464 41.30 -20.60 61.85
C ARG A 464 42.31 -21.09 62.88
N VAL A 465 41.86 -21.43 64.10
CA VAL A 465 42.72 -21.94 65.18
C VAL A 465 43.27 -23.31 64.82
N GLN A 466 42.44 -24.21 64.25
CA GLN A 466 42.85 -25.55 63.84
C GLN A 466 43.95 -25.52 62.77
N ASN A 467 43.79 -24.70 61.73
CA ASN A 467 44.75 -24.58 60.62
C ASN A 467 45.88 -23.56 60.92
N LYS A 468 45.86 -22.94 62.11
CA LYS A 468 46.82 -21.93 62.58
C LYS A 468 46.95 -20.71 61.66
N ASN A 469 45.86 -20.32 61.03
CA ASN A 469 45.81 -19.17 60.13
C ASN A 469 45.60 -17.85 60.88
N LYS A 470 45.95 -16.73 60.25
CA LYS A 470 45.59 -15.37 60.68
C LYS A 470 44.59 -14.80 59.68
N ILE A 471 43.46 -14.30 60.18
CA ILE A 471 42.45 -13.63 59.36
C ILE A 471 42.56 -12.13 59.62
N HIS A 472 42.73 -11.34 58.57
CA HIS A 472 42.78 -9.88 58.58
C HIS A 472 41.51 -9.36 57.93
N LEU A 473 40.68 -8.65 58.69
CA LEU A 473 39.43 -8.05 58.22
C LEU A 473 39.60 -6.55 58.08
N GLU A 474 39.45 -6.04 56.87
CA GLU A 474 39.51 -4.62 56.55
C GLU A 474 38.17 -4.19 55.94
N ILE A 475 37.47 -3.27 56.63
CA ILE A 475 36.21 -2.71 56.15
C ILE A 475 36.37 -1.20 56.09
N ASP A 476 36.28 -0.68 54.88
CA ASP A 476 36.36 0.75 54.58
C ASP A 476 35.32 1.54 55.40
N PRO A 477 35.75 2.54 56.19
CA PRO A 477 34.84 3.37 56.99
C PRO A 477 33.89 4.23 56.15
N GLU A 478 34.14 4.43 54.85
CA GLU A 478 33.26 5.19 53.96
C GLU A 478 32.00 4.41 53.55
N ILE A 479 31.96 3.10 53.78
CA ILE A 479 30.76 2.29 53.54
C ILE A 479 29.68 2.65 54.57
N PRO A 480 28.46 3.02 54.13
CA PRO A 480 27.35 3.31 55.04
C PRO A 480 27.02 2.15 55.99
N GLU A 481 26.67 2.46 57.23
CA GLU A 481 26.41 1.47 58.28
C GLU A 481 25.27 0.51 57.93
N TYR A 482 24.19 1.02 57.34
CA TYR A 482 23.03 0.23 56.91
C TYR A 482 22.82 0.28 55.39
N LEU A 483 22.81 -0.91 54.78
CA LEU A 483 22.56 -1.13 53.36
C LEU A 483 21.27 -1.93 53.17
N ILE A 484 20.58 -1.71 52.06
CA ILE A 484 19.41 -2.49 51.65
C ILE A 484 19.84 -3.51 50.60
N GLY A 485 19.63 -4.78 50.90
CA GLY A 485 19.88 -5.90 50.00
C GLY A 485 19.64 -7.23 50.69
N ASP A 486 20.10 -8.30 50.05
CA ASP A 486 19.90 -9.66 50.54
C ASP A 486 21.14 -10.13 51.32
N SER A 487 21.13 -9.89 52.63
CA SER A 487 22.25 -10.22 53.52
C SER A 487 22.50 -11.72 53.63
N VAL A 488 21.46 -12.55 53.49
CA VAL A 488 21.56 -14.01 53.58
C VAL A 488 22.29 -14.57 52.37
N ARG A 489 21.94 -14.13 51.15
CA ARG A 489 22.62 -14.64 49.95
C ARG A 489 24.03 -14.06 49.80
N LEU A 490 24.25 -12.83 50.28
CA LEU A 490 25.59 -12.26 50.41
C LEU A 490 26.45 -13.04 51.41
N SER A 491 25.90 -13.36 52.59
CA SER A 491 26.61 -14.14 53.61
C SER A 491 27.04 -15.49 53.07
N GLN A 492 26.19 -16.13 52.27
CA GLN A 492 26.50 -17.40 51.65
C GLN A 492 27.64 -17.31 50.62
N VAL A 493 27.69 -16.24 49.82
CA VAL A 493 28.82 -15.99 48.92
C VAL A 493 30.11 -15.88 49.72
N LEU A 494 30.10 -15.05 50.76
CA LEU A 494 31.27 -14.79 51.60
C LEU A 494 31.71 -16.01 52.39
N MET A 495 30.78 -16.77 53.00
CA MET A 495 31.08 -18.00 53.72
C MET A 495 31.72 -19.07 52.82
N ASN A 496 31.27 -19.20 51.56
CA ASN A 496 31.90 -20.12 50.61
C ASN A 496 33.34 -19.72 50.27
N LEU A 497 33.60 -18.43 50.05
CA LEU A 497 34.93 -17.93 49.69
C LEU A 497 35.89 -17.95 50.89
N VAL A 498 35.46 -17.45 52.05
CA VAL A 498 36.24 -17.47 53.30
C VAL A 498 36.46 -18.90 53.79
N GLY A 499 35.46 -19.78 53.64
CA GLY A 499 35.58 -21.20 53.93
C GLY A 499 36.64 -21.89 53.08
N ASN A 500 36.69 -21.61 51.77
CA ASN A 500 37.75 -22.12 50.90
C ASN A 500 39.13 -21.58 51.30
N ALA A 501 39.26 -20.27 51.52
CA ALA A 501 40.52 -19.65 51.93
C ALA A 501 41.05 -20.24 53.25
N THR A 502 40.19 -20.41 54.25
CA THR A 502 40.54 -21.01 55.55
C THR A 502 40.84 -22.49 55.48
N LYS A 503 40.22 -23.23 54.55
CA LYS A 503 40.42 -24.67 54.36
C LYS A 503 41.72 -25.00 53.63
N PHE A 504 42.07 -24.26 52.58
CA PHE A 504 43.22 -24.59 51.72
C PHE A 504 44.53 -23.92 52.14
N THR A 505 44.46 -22.94 53.04
CA THR A 505 45.63 -22.29 53.61
C THR A 505 45.94 -22.91 54.97
N GLU A 506 47.21 -23.26 55.23
CA GLU A 506 47.68 -23.72 56.53
C GLU A 506 48.83 -22.82 57.00
N ARG A 507 48.78 -22.37 58.26
CA ARG A 507 49.78 -21.47 58.87
C ARG A 507 50.03 -20.18 58.07
N GLY A 508 49.02 -19.70 57.35
CA GLY A 508 49.10 -18.54 56.47
C GLY A 508 48.22 -17.36 56.89
N ASN A 509 48.09 -16.40 55.98
CA ASN A 509 47.30 -15.18 56.12
C ASN A 509 46.13 -15.19 55.14
N ILE A 510 44.97 -14.80 55.65
CA ILE A 510 43.74 -14.65 54.87
C ILE A 510 43.28 -13.22 55.04
N PHE A 511 43.15 -12.49 53.94
CA PHE A 511 42.73 -11.10 53.91
C PHE A 511 41.31 -11.01 53.36
N ILE A 512 40.44 -10.36 54.11
CA ILE A 512 39.04 -10.14 53.75
C ILE A 512 38.83 -8.63 53.74
N LYS A 513 38.58 -8.08 52.56
CA LYS A 513 38.45 -6.63 52.36
C LYS A 513 37.09 -6.28 51.78
N ALA A 514 36.50 -5.23 52.30
CA ALA A 514 35.32 -4.58 51.74
C ALA A 514 35.62 -3.08 51.58
N ASN A 515 35.74 -2.61 50.33
CA ASN A 515 36.07 -1.22 50.00
C ASN A 515 34.93 -0.55 49.23
N GLN A 516 34.69 0.73 49.47
CA GLN A 516 33.75 1.47 48.65
C GLN A 516 34.40 1.82 47.30
N SER A 517 33.82 1.32 46.20
CA SER A 517 34.33 1.58 44.84
C SER A 517 33.70 2.84 44.24
N ARG A 518 32.39 3.01 44.43
CA ARG A 518 31.61 4.16 43.95
C ARG A 518 30.44 4.42 44.90
N SER A 519 30.12 5.69 45.15
CA SER A 519 28.94 6.08 45.92
C SER A 519 28.09 7.09 45.13
N SER A 520 26.76 6.93 45.21
CA SER A 520 25.76 7.95 44.85
C SER A 520 24.95 8.34 46.09
N LYS A 521 24.00 9.29 45.95
CA LYS A 521 23.12 9.71 47.07
C LYS A 521 22.27 8.56 47.64
N ASP A 522 21.95 7.55 46.84
CA ASP A 522 21.00 6.49 47.15
C ASP A 522 21.61 5.08 47.07
N ARG A 523 22.85 4.93 46.59
CA ARG A 523 23.50 3.64 46.37
C ARG A 523 24.98 3.67 46.72
N SER A 524 25.48 2.55 47.21
CA SER A 524 26.89 2.31 47.49
C SER A 524 27.33 1.04 46.75
N GLU A 525 28.34 1.16 45.89
CA GLU A 525 29.00 0.03 45.27
C GLU A 525 30.17 -0.42 46.15
N VAL A 526 30.04 -1.63 46.70
CA VAL A 526 31.05 -2.24 47.57
C VAL A 526 31.82 -3.29 46.78
N TYR A 527 33.15 -3.15 46.78
CA TYR A 527 34.10 -4.10 46.24
C TYR A 527 34.57 -5.05 47.35
N PHE A 528 34.36 -6.34 47.13
CA PHE A 528 34.80 -7.41 48.02
C PHE A 528 36.02 -8.10 47.45
N GLU A 529 37.00 -8.35 48.31
CA GLU A 529 38.22 -9.09 48.00
C GLU A 529 38.52 -10.10 49.11
N ILE A 530 38.63 -11.37 48.75
CA ILE A 530 39.04 -12.45 49.64
C ILE A 530 40.33 -13.03 49.06
N SER A 531 41.42 -12.88 49.80
CA SER A 531 42.76 -13.28 49.39
C SER A 531 43.40 -14.22 50.41
N ASP A 532 44.14 -15.21 49.97
CA ASP A 532 44.94 -16.11 50.79
C ASP A 532 46.34 -16.27 50.22
N ASP A 533 47.32 -16.58 51.09
CA ASP A 533 48.71 -16.91 50.73
C ASP A 533 48.95 -18.43 50.65
N GLY A 534 47.90 -19.20 50.34
CA GLY A 534 47.92 -20.66 50.26
C GLY A 534 48.57 -21.22 48.99
N PRO A 535 48.30 -22.49 48.64
CA PRO A 535 48.96 -23.17 47.50
C PRO A 535 48.58 -22.60 46.13
N GLY A 536 47.57 -21.73 46.03
CA GLY A 536 47.11 -21.16 44.78
C GLY A 536 46.50 -22.17 43.81
N ILE A 537 46.06 -21.69 42.64
CA ILE A 537 45.28 -22.44 41.65
C ILE A 537 46.01 -22.42 40.29
N PRO A 538 46.41 -23.58 39.76
CA PRO A 538 47.07 -23.69 38.45
C PRO A 538 46.21 -23.14 37.31
N GLU A 539 46.85 -22.51 36.31
CA GLU A 539 46.17 -21.86 35.18
C GLU A 539 45.24 -22.81 34.42
N SER A 540 45.67 -24.05 34.20
CA SER A 540 44.88 -25.10 33.55
C SER A 540 43.56 -25.41 34.26
N LYS A 541 43.46 -25.11 35.55
CA LYS A 541 42.31 -25.45 36.40
C LYS A 541 41.43 -24.25 36.76
N ARG A 542 41.88 -23.01 36.54
CA ARG A 542 41.13 -21.76 36.88
C ARG A 542 39.74 -21.67 36.24
N LYS A 543 39.53 -22.23 35.04
CA LYS A 543 38.20 -22.27 34.39
C LYS A 543 37.34 -23.43 34.89
N VAL A 544 37.97 -24.54 35.26
CA VAL A 544 37.32 -25.81 35.58
C VAL A 544 36.73 -25.79 37.00
N ILE A 545 37.35 -25.07 37.95
CA ILE A 545 36.84 -24.93 39.32
C ILE A 545 35.46 -24.23 39.44
N PHE A 546 35.00 -23.54 38.38
CA PHE A 546 33.67 -22.93 38.31
C PHE A 546 32.64 -23.84 37.63
N GLN A 547 33.02 -25.06 37.22
CA GLN A 547 32.11 -26.09 36.71
C GLN A 547 31.57 -26.94 37.87
N GLU A 548 30.37 -27.48 37.70
CA GLU A 548 29.67 -28.28 38.69
C GLU A 548 30.43 -29.59 38.98
N PHE A 549 30.51 -29.97 40.26
CA PHE A 549 31.21 -31.17 40.75
C PHE A 549 32.71 -31.24 40.46
N SER A 550 33.34 -30.12 40.13
CA SER A 550 34.77 -30.06 39.88
C SER A 550 35.58 -30.01 41.19
N GLN A 551 36.53 -30.93 41.36
CA GLN A 551 37.44 -30.96 42.51
C GLN A 551 38.90 -31.13 42.05
N LEU A 552 39.84 -30.50 42.76
CA LEU A 552 41.27 -30.71 42.57
C LEU A 552 41.65 -32.02 43.28
N ASN A 553 42.05 -33.06 42.52
CA ASN A 553 42.52 -34.34 43.07
C ASN A 553 43.66 -34.10 44.07
N ASN A 554 43.35 -34.18 45.38
CA ASN A 554 44.33 -34.14 46.45
C ASN A 554 44.22 -35.43 47.27
N SER A 555 45.37 -36.06 47.53
CA SER A 555 45.50 -37.38 48.18
C SER A 555 45.17 -37.39 49.68
N ASN A 556 44.69 -36.28 50.25
CA ASN A 556 44.33 -36.14 51.66
C ASN A 556 42.80 -36.12 51.83
N TYR A 557 42.25 -37.20 52.38
CA TYR A 557 40.81 -37.39 52.66
C TYR A 557 40.19 -36.29 53.54
N ASN A 558 41.00 -35.55 54.31
CA ASN A 558 40.52 -34.49 55.21
C ASN A 558 40.04 -33.21 54.50
N TYR A 559 40.24 -33.07 53.17
CA TYR A 559 39.97 -31.84 52.43
C TYR A 559 38.93 -31.97 51.30
N GLN A 560 38.06 -32.98 51.29
CA GLN A 560 36.99 -33.06 50.30
C GLN A 560 35.89 -32.02 50.56
N GLY A 561 35.46 -31.31 49.52
CA GLY A 561 34.33 -30.37 49.53
C GLY A 561 33.39 -30.73 48.37
N THR A 562 32.15 -30.26 48.35
CA THR A 562 31.11 -30.71 47.40
C THR A 562 31.42 -30.42 45.92
N GLY A 563 32.34 -29.47 45.64
CA GLY A 563 32.62 -28.99 44.28
C GLY A 563 31.51 -28.09 43.71
N LEU A 564 30.51 -27.74 44.53
CA LEU A 564 29.38 -26.89 44.13
C LEU A 564 29.48 -25.46 44.65
N GLY A 565 30.33 -25.18 45.65
CA GLY A 565 30.45 -23.86 46.27
C GLY A 565 30.77 -22.72 45.28
N LEU A 566 31.79 -22.85 44.43
CA LEU A 566 32.14 -21.82 43.44
C LEU A 566 31.09 -21.66 42.30
N PRO A 567 30.52 -22.74 41.75
CA PRO A 567 29.33 -22.65 40.89
C PRO A 567 28.15 -21.91 41.53
N ILE A 568 27.84 -22.19 42.80
CA ILE A 568 26.78 -21.50 43.57
C ILE A 568 27.12 -20.02 43.73
N VAL A 569 28.36 -19.67 44.11
CA VAL A 569 28.84 -18.28 44.19
C VAL A 569 28.65 -17.54 42.86
N LYS A 570 29.01 -18.17 41.74
CA LYS A 570 28.85 -17.59 40.40
C LYS A 570 27.38 -17.35 40.04
N ARG A 571 26.48 -18.26 40.42
CA ARG A 571 25.03 -18.12 40.20
C ARG A 571 24.42 -17.04 41.12
N LEU A 572 24.79 -17.00 42.40
CA LEU A 572 24.36 -15.99 43.37
C LEU A 572 24.80 -14.58 42.95
N LEU A 573 26.06 -14.40 42.54
CA LEU A 573 26.54 -13.11 42.08
C LEU A 573 25.84 -12.64 40.79
N LYS A 574 25.41 -13.57 39.93
CA LYS A 574 24.59 -13.23 38.76
C LYS A 574 23.25 -12.61 39.16
N LEU A 575 22.63 -13.04 40.28
CA LEU A 575 21.41 -12.42 40.82
C LEU A 575 21.66 -10.97 41.24
N PHE A 576 22.85 -10.67 41.80
CA PHE A 576 23.30 -9.32 42.13
C PHE A 576 23.80 -8.51 40.92
N ASN A 577 23.65 -9.01 39.69
CA ASN A 577 24.27 -8.45 38.47
C ASN A 577 25.79 -8.27 38.57
N SER A 578 26.44 -9.10 39.38
CA SER A 578 27.88 -9.10 39.63
C SER A 578 28.57 -10.31 38.98
N LYS A 579 29.89 -10.20 38.80
CA LYS A 579 30.73 -11.28 38.29
C LYS A 579 31.94 -11.47 39.20
N ILE A 580 32.20 -12.72 39.56
CA ILE A 580 33.42 -13.09 40.27
C ILE A 580 34.64 -13.04 39.36
N LYS A 581 35.73 -12.49 39.86
CA LYS A 581 37.06 -12.47 39.25
C LYS A 581 38.01 -13.30 40.12
N LEU A 582 38.91 -14.03 39.48
CA LEU A 582 39.94 -14.82 40.14
C LEU A 582 41.32 -14.40 39.61
N VAL A 583 42.22 -14.08 40.53
CA VAL A 583 43.65 -13.92 40.30
C VAL A 583 44.37 -14.91 41.20
N SER A 584 45.13 -15.86 40.65
CA SER A 584 45.84 -16.84 41.47
C SER A 584 47.06 -17.38 40.73
N ARG A 585 48.13 -17.67 41.46
CA ARG A 585 49.36 -18.30 40.96
C ARG A 585 49.73 -19.44 41.90
N GLU A 586 50.21 -20.53 41.33
CA GLU A 586 50.58 -21.72 42.10
C GLU A 586 51.74 -21.39 43.05
N GLY A 587 51.56 -21.67 44.34
CA GLY A 587 52.49 -21.35 45.43
C GLY A 587 52.43 -19.91 45.96
N GLU A 588 51.68 -19.00 45.33
CA GLU A 588 51.56 -17.58 45.74
C GLU A 588 50.14 -17.22 46.24
N GLY A 589 49.24 -18.20 46.34
CA GLY A 589 47.88 -17.99 46.85
C GLY A 589 46.82 -17.65 45.80
N ALA A 590 45.62 -17.30 46.26
CA ALA A 590 44.46 -16.98 45.42
C ALA A 590 43.71 -15.75 45.92
N THR A 591 43.18 -14.96 44.98
CA THR A 591 42.37 -13.78 45.25
C THR A 591 41.09 -13.84 44.44
N PHE A 592 39.95 -13.86 45.14
CA PHE A 592 38.61 -13.79 44.57
C PHE A 592 38.03 -12.40 44.84
N SER A 593 37.51 -11.75 43.80
CA SER A 593 36.91 -10.42 43.95
C SER A 593 35.63 -10.22 43.13
N PHE A 594 34.75 -9.36 43.63
CA PHE A 594 33.48 -9.01 43.00
C PHE A 594 32.95 -7.68 43.56
N SER A 595 32.05 -7.02 42.82
CA SER A 595 31.42 -5.75 43.24
C SER A 595 29.90 -5.90 43.31
N ILE A 596 29.27 -5.41 44.38
CA ILE A 596 27.80 -5.38 44.49
C ILE A 596 27.35 -3.95 44.78
N THR A 597 26.31 -3.51 44.08
CA THR A 597 25.68 -2.21 44.31
C THR A 597 24.49 -2.38 45.25
N PHE A 598 24.57 -1.82 46.45
CA PHE A 598 23.48 -1.78 47.42
C PHE A 598 22.78 -0.43 47.41
N LYS A 599 21.50 -0.40 47.80
CA LYS A 599 20.85 0.87 48.15
C LYS A 599 21.21 1.24 49.59
N ILE A 600 21.27 2.53 49.90
CA ILE A 600 21.58 3.03 51.25
C ILE A 600 20.27 3.17 52.04
N ASP A 601 20.21 2.64 53.27
CA ASP A 601 19.06 2.84 54.15
C ASP A 601 19.16 4.16 54.91
N GLN A 602 18.70 5.23 54.27
CA GLN A 602 18.76 6.59 54.82
C GLN A 602 17.97 6.74 56.13
N LEU A 603 16.94 5.92 56.38
CA LEU A 603 16.08 6.01 57.57
C LEU A 603 16.75 5.52 58.87
N LYS A 604 17.70 4.59 58.77
CA LYS A 604 18.51 4.13 59.92
C LYS A 604 19.84 4.86 60.07
N THR A 605 20.22 5.68 59.09
CA THR A 605 21.50 6.42 59.09
C THR A 605 21.45 7.64 60.04
N GLU A 606 20.28 8.00 60.60
CA GLU A 606 20.09 9.17 61.47
C GLU A 606 19.87 8.87 62.98
N ALA A 607 20.14 7.67 63.49
CA ALA A 607 20.00 7.40 64.92
C ALA A 607 21.14 6.55 65.51
N PRO A 608 22.04 7.12 66.35
CA PRO A 608 22.91 6.31 67.18
C PRO A 608 22.14 5.94 68.46
N THR A 609 21.55 4.75 68.51
CA THR A 609 20.94 4.26 69.76
C THR A 609 21.73 3.06 70.28
N LYS A 610 22.49 3.32 71.36
CA LYS A 610 23.12 2.30 72.21
C LYS A 610 22.10 1.20 72.54
N ILE A 611 22.50 -0.05 72.34
CA ILE A 611 21.80 -1.23 72.85
C ILE A 611 21.85 -1.16 74.39
N GLN A 612 20.71 -0.96 75.04
CA GLN A 612 20.55 -1.18 76.47
C GLN A 612 20.40 -2.68 76.72
N GLU A 613 21.33 -3.26 77.48
CA GLU A 613 21.19 -4.58 78.08
C GLU A 613 19.97 -4.59 79.01
N PHE A 614 18.97 -5.42 78.71
CA PHE A 614 17.87 -5.67 79.64
C PHE A 614 18.40 -6.47 80.84
N GLN A 615 18.51 -5.81 82.00
CA GLN A 615 18.66 -6.46 83.29
C GLN A 615 17.35 -7.14 83.68
N VAL A 616 17.40 -8.43 83.99
CA VAL A 616 16.25 -9.22 84.49
C VAL A 616 15.94 -8.77 85.92
N TYR A 617 14.79 -8.15 86.13
CA TYR A 617 14.23 -7.94 87.47
C TYR A 617 13.63 -9.26 87.99
N GLU A 618 14.06 -9.69 89.18
CA GLU A 618 13.45 -10.79 89.92
C GLU A 618 12.01 -10.43 90.31
N SER A 619 11.01 -11.05 89.65
CA SER A 619 9.65 -11.10 90.19
C SER A 619 9.47 -12.40 90.97
N SER A 620 9.06 -12.32 92.24
CA SER A 620 8.97 -13.44 93.19
C SER A 620 7.83 -14.46 92.92
N LYS A 621 7.38 -14.62 91.67
CA LYS A 621 6.41 -15.65 91.27
C LYS A 621 7.01 -16.52 90.16
N THR A 622 7.14 -17.81 90.43
CA THR A 622 7.44 -18.85 89.44
C THR A 622 6.45 -18.75 88.29
N LYS A 623 6.94 -18.65 87.05
CA LYS A 623 6.12 -18.51 85.85
C LYS A 623 5.78 -19.90 85.29
N ARG A 624 4.51 -20.13 84.94
CA ARG A 624 4.03 -21.41 84.37
C ARG A 624 4.01 -21.35 82.85
N ILE A 625 4.73 -22.25 82.19
CA ILE A 625 4.83 -22.33 80.73
C ILE A 625 4.25 -23.66 80.24
N LEU A 626 3.33 -23.60 79.28
CA LEU A 626 2.81 -24.78 78.60
C LEU A 626 3.65 -25.07 77.34
N ILE A 627 4.16 -26.28 77.21
CA ILE A 627 4.93 -26.76 76.06
C ILE A 627 4.06 -27.72 75.25
N VAL A 628 3.79 -27.39 74.00
CA VAL A 628 2.91 -28.17 73.11
C VAL A 628 3.72 -28.65 71.92
N ASP A 629 3.94 -29.96 71.83
CA ASP A 629 4.77 -30.61 70.80
C ASP A 629 4.35 -32.08 70.68
N ASP A 630 4.24 -32.63 69.47
CA ASP A 630 3.84 -34.03 69.26
C ASP A 630 4.99 -35.01 69.46
N ASN A 631 6.23 -34.53 69.47
CA ASN A 631 7.43 -35.33 69.66
C ASN A 631 7.92 -35.30 71.11
N ARG A 632 7.87 -36.46 71.76
CA ARG A 632 8.29 -36.64 73.16
C ARG A 632 9.75 -36.23 73.43
N ILE A 633 10.65 -36.31 72.44
CA ILE A 633 12.05 -35.86 72.58
C ILE A 633 12.09 -34.33 72.68
N ASN A 634 11.38 -33.62 71.81
CA ASN A 634 11.32 -32.16 71.82
C ASN A 634 10.69 -31.63 73.11
N GLN A 635 9.64 -32.29 73.61
CA GLN A 635 9.03 -31.99 74.91
C GLN A 635 10.08 -32.03 76.03
N VAL A 636 10.86 -33.12 76.12
CA VAL A 636 11.89 -33.32 77.15
C VAL A 636 13.02 -32.29 77.02
N VAL A 637 13.48 -32.00 75.81
CA VAL A 637 14.56 -31.03 75.56
C VAL A 637 14.11 -29.62 75.93
N THR A 638 12.94 -29.20 75.45
CA THR A 638 12.38 -27.85 75.70
C THR A 638 12.10 -27.66 77.19
N LYS A 639 11.53 -28.68 77.85
CA LYS A 639 11.29 -28.67 79.30
C LYS A 639 12.58 -28.49 80.09
N ARG A 640 13.63 -29.27 79.77
CA ARG A 640 14.94 -29.16 80.44
C ARG A 640 15.63 -27.80 80.21
N ILE A 641 15.41 -27.16 79.06
CA ILE A 641 15.93 -25.81 78.80
C ILE A 641 15.24 -24.82 79.74
N LEU A 642 13.92 -24.86 79.85
CA LEU A 642 13.16 -23.93 80.70
C LEU A 642 13.37 -24.17 82.20
N GLU A 643 13.42 -25.41 82.65
CA GLU A 643 13.66 -25.75 84.07
C GLU A 643 15.03 -25.26 84.60
N LYS A 644 16.03 -25.07 83.72
CA LYS A 644 17.33 -24.47 84.10
C LYS A 644 17.23 -22.99 84.51
N LYS A 645 16.09 -22.35 84.27
CA LYS A 645 15.80 -20.95 84.62
C LYS A 645 14.62 -20.82 85.57
N ASP A 646 14.34 -21.88 86.34
CA ASP A 646 13.31 -21.92 87.39
C ASP A 646 11.87 -21.66 86.88
N PHE A 647 11.60 -22.02 85.61
CA PHE A 647 10.23 -22.02 85.06
C PHE A 647 9.50 -23.31 85.41
N GLU A 648 8.23 -23.21 85.81
CA GLU A 648 7.35 -24.36 85.98
C GLU A 648 6.77 -24.75 84.63
N CYS A 649 6.98 -25.99 84.20
CA CYS A 649 6.68 -26.42 82.84
C CYS A 649 5.72 -27.61 82.79
N GLU A 650 4.62 -27.44 82.07
CA GLU A 650 3.69 -28.52 81.75
C GLU A 650 3.75 -28.84 80.25
N VAL A 651 3.45 -30.09 79.88
CA VAL A 651 3.50 -30.56 78.49
C VAL A 651 2.12 -30.96 78.00
N ALA A 652 1.82 -30.71 76.73
CA ALA A 652 0.68 -31.26 76.00
C ALA A 652 1.18 -31.93 74.71
N GLY A 653 0.62 -33.08 74.36
CA GLY A 653 1.04 -33.89 73.21
C GLY A 653 0.37 -33.51 71.89
N ASP A 654 -0.70 -32.73 71.93
CA ASP A 654 -1.40 -32.25 70.73
C ASP A 654 -2.21 -30.97 70.99
N GLY A 655 -2.75 -30.39 69.92
CA GLY A 655 -3.54 -29.16 69.99
C GLY A 655 -4.85 -29.27 70.79
N ASN A 656 -5.50 -30.44 70.85
CA ASN A 656 -6.73 -30.63 71.62
C ASN A 656 -6.43 -30.63 73.13
N GLU A 657 -5.39 -31.34 73.53
CA GLU A 657 -4.92 -31.36 74.92
C GLU A 657 -4.50 -29.94 75.35
N ALA A 658 -3.79 -29.20 74.48
CA ALA A 658 -3.42 -27.81 74.76
C ALA A 658 -4.64 -26.91 75.01
N ILE A 659 -5.65 -26.95 74.14
CA ILE A 659 -6.90 -26.17 74.32
C ILE A 659 -7.60 -26.55 75.63
N GLY A 660 -7.66 -27.86 75.94
CA GLY A 660 -8.28 -28.36 77.16
C GLY A 660 -7.56 -27.86 78.43
N LYS A 661 -6.22 -27.85 78.43
CA LYS A 661 -5.42 -27.37 79.56
C LYS A 661 -5.57 -25.87 79.76
N VAL A 662 -5.51 -25.07 78.69
CA VAL A 662 -5.62 -23.61 78.77
C VAL A 662 -7.04 -23.17 79.21
N LYS A 663 -8.07 -23.98 78.99
CA LYS A 663 -9.42 -23.70 79.52
C LYS A 663 -9.57 -23.95 81.03
N ASN A 664 -8.79 -24.88 81.57
CA ASN A 664 -8.95 -25.36 82.94
C ASN A 664 -7.89 -24.78 83.90
N GLU A 665 -6.77 -24.28 83.38
CA GLU A 665 -5.64 -23.80 84.15
C GLU A 665 -5.02 -22.54 83.55
N ASP A 666 -4.44 -21.70 84.42
CA ASP A 666 -3.75 -20.48 84.02
C ASP A 666 -2.27 -20.74 83.71
N TYR A 667 -1.80 -20.16 82.60
CA TYR A 667 -0.42 -20.19 82.14
C TYR A 667 0.07 -18.77 81.81
N ASP A 668 1.37 -18.51 81.99
CA ASP A 668 1.97 -17.22 81.67
C ASP A 668 2.45 -17.13 80.20
N LEU A 669 2.74 -18.28 79.56
CA LEU A 669 3.18 -18.37 78.17
C LEU A 669 2.95 -19.78 77.60
N ILE A 670 2.65 -19.87 76.31
CA ILE A 670 2.51 -21.13 75.57
C ILE A 670 3.62 -21.21 74.51
N LEU A 671 4.38 -22.31 74.49
CA LEU A 671 5.24 -22.69 73.38
C LEU A 671 4.49 -23.72 72.52
N MET A 672 4.18 -23.37 71.27
CA MET A 672 3.28 -24.14 70.40
C MET A 672 4.02 -24.61 69.15
N ASP A 673 4.19 -25.92 68.95
CA ASP A 673 4.63 -26.45 67.66
C ASP A 673 3.59 -26.12 66.57
N VAL A 674 4.06 -25.55 65.47
CA VAL A 674 3.21 -25.21 64.32
C VAL A 674 2.66 -26.48 63.66
N ASN A 675 3.47 -27.52 63.56
CA ASN A 675 3.15 -28.73 62.80
C ASN A 675 2.90 -29.91 63.75
N MET A 676 1.62 -30.14 64.06
CA MET A 676 1.17 -31.29 64.85
C MET A 676 0.08 -32.07 64.11
N PRO A 677 -0.01 -33.39 64.26
CA PRO A 677 -1.11 -34.20 63.73
C PRO A 677 -2.43 -33.88 64.45
N GLY A 678 -3.54 -33.92 63.69
CA GLY A 678 -4.85 -33.52 64.20
C GLY A 678 -5.05 -32.01 64.09
N ILE A 679 -5.28 -31.34 65.22
CA ILE A 679 -5.38 -29.87 65.25
C ILE A 679 -3.96 -29.27 65.20
N SER A 680 -3.68 -28.53 64.13
CA SER A 680 -2.40 -27.83 63.96
C SER A 680 -2.18 -26.77 65.04
N GLY A 681 -0.92 -26.40 65.31
CA GLY A 681 -0.62 -25.34 66.29
C GLY A 681 -1.23 -23.99 65.93
N LEU A 682 -1.35 -23.69 64.63
CA LEU A 682 -2.02 -22.49 64.12
C LEU A 682 -3.53 -22.50 64.45
N GLU A 683 -4.19 -23.62 64.20
CA GLU A 683 -5.62 -23.80 64.49
C GLU A 683 -5.89 -23.81 66.00
N ALA A 684 -5.06 -24.50 66.78
CA ALA A 684 -5.13 -24.49 68.23
C ALA A 684 -4.97 -23.08 68.81
N SER A 685 -4.05 -22.29 68.25
CA SER A 685 -3.85 -20.89 68.66
C SER A 685 -5.05 -20.01 68.34
N ARG A 686 -5.68 -20.18 67.16
CA ARG A 686 -6.92 -19.46 66.82
C ARG A 686 -8.05 -19.79 67.80
N LEU A 687 -8.20 -21.06 68.16
CA LEU A 687 -9.22 -21.51 69.12
C LEU A 687 -8.95 -21.00 70.54
N ILE A 688 -7.68 -20.97 70.97
CA ILE A 688 -7.30 -20.37 72.26
C ILE A 688 -7.64 -18.88 72.28
N ARG A 689 -7.39 -18.16 71.18
CA ARG A 689 -7.69 -16.72 71.06
C ARG A 689 -9.18 -16.37 71.15
N GLU A 690 -10.09 -17.33 70.98
CA GLU A 690 -11.53 -17.10 71.18
C GLU A 690 -11.88 -16.85 72.65
N PHE A 691 -11.14 -17.44 73.60
CA PHE A 691 -11.42 -17.33 75.03
C PHE A 691 -10.28 -16.72 75.86
N ASP A 692 -9.03 -16.74 75.39
CA ASP A 692 -7.90 -16.01 75.96
C ASP A 692 -7.13 -15.22 74.87
N LYS A 693 -7.39 -13.92 74.85
CA LYS A 693 -6.82 -12.99 73.87
C LYS A 693 -5.40 -12.54 74.21
N ASP A 694 -4.99 -12.69 75.46
CA ASP A 694 -3.84 -11.97 76.02
C ASP A 694 -2.68 -12.89 76.40
N ILE A 695 -2.90 -14.20 76.53
CA ILE A 695 -1.82 -15.14 76.81
C ILE A 695 -0.78 -15.18 75.67
N PRO A 696 0.51 -14.93 75.92
CA PRO A 696 1.55 -15.02 74.89
C PRO A 696 1.69 -16.44 74.33
N ILE A 697 1.61 -16.59 73.00
CA ILE A 697 1.83 -17.86 72.29
C ILE A 697 3.04 -17.71 71.37
N LEU A 698 4.09 -18.51 71.56
CA LEU A 698 5.28 -18.52 70.70
C LEU A 698 5.27 -19.76 69.81
N ALA A 699 5.40 -19.56 68.50
CA ALA A 699 5.50 -20.62 67.52
C ALA A 699 6.86 -21.31 67.61
N LEU A 700 6.88 -22.63 67.67
CA LEU A 700 8.07 -23.45 67.47
C LEU A 700 8.01 -24.05 66.06
N THR A 701 9.00 -23.78 65.20
CA THR A 701 9.00 -24.26 63.81
C THR A 701 10.38 -24.70 63.32
N ALA A 702 10.43 -25.68 62.42
CA ALA A 702 11.64 -26.11 61.71
C ALA A 702 11.74 -25.55 60.27
N VAL A 703 10.75 -24.75 59.84
CA VAL A 703 10.62 -24.21 58.47
C VAL A 703 11.28 -22.83 58.37
N GLU A 704 11.77 -22.47 57.17
CA GLU A 704 12.22 -21.11 56.85
C GLU A 704 11.10 -20.11 57.21
N VAL A 705 11.40 -19.17 58.11
CA VAL A 705 10.41 -18.29 58.77
C VAL A 705 9.59 -17.50 57.75
N GLU A 706 10.16 -17.23 56.59
CA GLU A 706 9.57 -16.46 55.49
C GLU A 706 8.27 -17.07 54.93
N GLU A 707 8.12 -18.39 54.85
CA GLU A 707 6.94 -19.00 54.21
C GLU A 707 5.68 -18.98 55.11
N ILE A 708 5.87 -19.00 56.43
CA ILE A 708 4.76 -19.19 57.39
C ILE A 708 4.52 -17.98 58.31
N ARG A 709 5.29 -16.88 58.15
CA ARG A 709 5.21 -15.71 59.02
C ARG A 709 3.82 -15.06 59.05
N GLU A 710 3.19 -14.91 57.89
CA GLU A 710 1.84 -14.33 57.77
C GLU A 710 0.78 -15.24 58.40
N GLU A 711 0.95 -16.56 58.25
CA GLU A 711 0.05 -17.55 58.85
C GLU A 711 0.17 -17.58 60.38
N ILE A 712 1.39 -17.50 60.91
CA ILE A 712 1.65 -17.42 62.36
C ILE A 712 1.06 -16.16 62.97
N GLN A 713 1.26 -15.00 62.32
CA GLN A 713 0.74 -13.73 62.82
C GLN A 713 -0.79 -13.69 62.76
N SER A 714 -1.39 -14.17 61.67
CA SER A 714 -2.86 -14.23 61.53
C SER A 714 -3.52 -15.22 62.48
N ALA A 715 -2.79 -16.24 62.96
CA ALA A 715 -3.25 -17.14 64.01
C ALA A 715 -3.21 -16.53 65.43
N GLY A 716 -2.67 -15.31 65.58
CA GLY A 716 -2.61 -14.61 66.86
C GLY A 716 -1.41 -14.99 67.75
N MET A 717 -0.36 -15.59 67.18
CA MET A 717 0.89 -15.90 67.90
C MET A 717 1.80 -14.67 68.00
N ASN A 718 2.53 -14.54 69.11
CA ASN A 718 3.29 -13.35 69.51
C ASN A 718 4.77 -13.39 69.13
N GLY A 719 5.30 -14.56 68.77
CA GLY A 719 6.70 -14.70 68.39
C GLY A 719 7.01 -16.06 67.78
N ILE A 720 8.24 -16.19 67.27
CA ILE A 720 8.70 -17.38 66.53
C ILE A 720 10.05 -17.80 67.09
N ILE A 721 10.21 -19.09 67.35
CA ILE A 721 11.46 -19.74 67.75
C ILE A 721 11.75 -20.86 66.75
N ILE A 722 12.93 -20.81 66.14
CA ILE A 722 13.36 -21.78 65.12
C ILE A 722 14.03 -22.99 65.80
N LYS A 723 13.65 -24.20 65.41
CA LYS A 723 14.29 -25.47 65.79
C LYS A 723 15.40 -25.82 64.79
N PRO A 724 16.59 -26.30 65.22
CA PRO A 724 17.05 -26.47 66.59
C PRO A 724 17.43 -25.13 67.26
N TYR A 725 17.17 -25.03 68.57
CA TYR A 725 17.28 -23.78 69.32
C TYR A 725 18.73 -23.31 69.51
N ASP A 726 19.01 -22.03 69.26
CA ASP A 726 20.07 -21.33 69.96
C ASP A 726 19.58 -20.98 71.39
N VAL A 727 20.28 -21.47 72.42
CA VAL A 727 19.81 -21.37 73.81
C VAL A 727 19.75 -19.92 74.29
N GLN A 728 20.64 -19.04 73.82
CA GLN A 728 20.62 -17.63 74.24
C GLN A 728 19.45 -16.90 73.59
N GLN A 729 19.26 -17.08 72.28
CA GLN A 729 18.15 -16.51 71.54
C GLN A 729 16.79 -17.02 72.04
N PHE A 730 16.71 -18.32 72.38
CA PHE A 730 15.53 -18.93 72.98
C PHE A 730 15.10 -18.18 74.25
N TYR A 731 16.03 -17.96 75.20
CA TYR A 731 15.72 -17.23 76.42
C TYR A 731 15.35 -15.77 76.16
N GLN A 732 16.04 -15.08 75.23
CA GLN A 732 15.73 -13.69 74.91
C GLN A 732 14.27 -13.54 74.42
N ILE A 733 13.82 -14.43 73.54
CA ILE A 733 12.46 -14.39 72.99
C ILE A 733 11.43 -14.74 74.07
N VAL A 734 11.70 -15.76 74.90
CA VAL A 734 10.82 -16.17 76.01
C VAL A 734 10.70 -15.04 77.05
N TYR A 735 11.81 -14.47 77.51
CA TYR A 735 11.78 -13.38 78.49
C TYR A 735 11.13 -12.11 77.94
N LYS A 736 11.41 -11.74 76.69
CA LYS A 736 10.76 -10.60 76.04
C LYS A 736 9.24 -10.73 76.10
N ASN A 737 8.69 -11.91 75.78
CA ASN A 737 7.24 -12.11 75.71
C ASN A 737 6.59 -12.37 77.08
N LEU A 738 7.33 -12.85 78.07
CA LEU A 738 6.85 -12.98 79.46
C LEU A 738 6.74 -11.62 80.17
N PHE A 739 7.69 -10.70 79.96
CA PHE A 739 7.80 -9.47 80.76
C PHE A 739 7.20 -8.21 80.11
N LEU A 740 6.75 -8.29 78.85
CA LEU A 740 6.01 -7.19 78.20
C LEU A 740 4.62 -6.93 78.82
N LYS A 741 4.12 -7.80 79.72
CA LYS A 741 2.84 -7.62 80.42
C LYS A 741 2.88 -6.56 81.56
N GLY A 742 4.06 -6.06 81.93
CA GLY A 742 4.25 -5.15 83.09
C GLY A 742 4.40 -3.65 82.78
N HIS A 743 4.14 -3.18 81.56
CA HIS A 743 4.36 -1.77 81.16
C HIS A 743 3.10 -1.10 80.55
N LYS A 744 1.90 -1.56 80.93
CA LYS A 744 0.62 -1.00 80.44
C LYS A 744 -0.19 -0.22 81.48
N GLU A 745 0.33 0.04 82.67
CA GLU A 745 -0.22 1.02 83.61
C GLU A 745 0.81 2.13 83.81
N GLU A 746 0.36 3.39 83.72
CA GLU A 746 1.12 4.65 83.60
C GLU A 746 1.62 5.05 82.20
N VAL A 747 0.68 5.38 81.30
CA VAL A 747 0.71 6.64 80.50
C VAL A 747 -0.72 7.16 80.36
#